data_AF-A0A811S3N6-F1
#
_entry.id   AF-A0A811S3N6-F1
#
_cell.length_a   1.000
_cell.length_b   1.000
_cell.length_c   1.000
_cell.angle_alpha   90.00
_cell.angle_beta   90.00
_cell.angle_gamma   90.00
#
_symmetry.space_group_name_H-M   'P 1'
#
loop_
_entity.id
_entity.type
_entity.pdbx_description
1 polymer ?
#
loop_
_entity_poly.entity_id
_entity_poly.type
_entity_poly.pdbx_seq_one_letter_code
_entity_poly.pdbx_strand_id
1 'polypeptide(L)'
;MRRIRLACLLLIFVQVQRAVLGTHDVYIVTMEGDPVVSYQGGVEGFPATAVDLDEEMDVTSEAVTSYALHLRGHHDKLLDSLLVEGTYEKLYSYHHLINGFAVHMSSLQAEFLRKAPGVKHVERDMKVQKLTTHTPQFLGLPTGVWPTGGGLDRAGEDVVIGFVDSGIYPEHPSFAAHKTDPYGPVPRYKGKCEMDPVTQRSFCNGKIVGAQHFAKAAMAAGAFNPDVEFASPLDGDGHGSHTAAIAAGNNGIPVRMHGHEFGKASGMAPRARVAVYKVLYRLFGGYVADVVAAIDQAVQDGVDILNLSVGPNSPPTATRTTFLNPFDAALLSAVKAGVFVAQAAGNGGPFPKTLVSFSPWITTVAAGVDDRRYKNHLTLGNGKLISGLGVSPATYGNMSFSLISAADALLGSSATKYSALDCQRPELLNKRKVQGKILLCGYSFNYISGTASIKKVSQTARSLGAAGFVVAVENSYPGTKFDPVPVSIPGILITDVSKTEDLIDYYNSSTIRDWAGRATAFKATAGIADGLAPTLYNSAPQVALFSSRGPDVKDFSFQDADVLKPDILAPGNLIWAAWAPNGTDESNYAGEGFAMVSGTSMAAPHIAGIAALIKQKNPKWSPSAIKSALMTTANTLDKGSHPLRAQQYTASEMMTLSRATPFDCGSGAVNPKAALDPGLVLDATHEDYITFLCSIPDVNQSEVSNIAGSACNSNSKGRRPFDLNIPSIAISQLRGTVTLKRTVTSVSDETETYTIMTRMPPEVALEVTPPAVTVLPGASREVTVALTARSVTGTYSFGEIAMKVSGRIATARQLFDETPRRDVPLWNALVSTYALSGHPRDALATASAMSRDDTGCRLNSVSVTSLLSACAQLRSSVLGRELHGYATRNVPVLDLPVLNALVNM
;
A
#
# COMPACT_ATOMS: atom_id res chain seq x y z
N MET A 1 -43.30 61.10 -18.70
CA MET A 1 -42.23 60.43 -19.48
C MET A 1 -40.78 60.82 -19.10
N ARG A 2 -40.50 61.50 -17.97
CA ARG A 2 -39.12 61.76 -17.49
C ARG A 2 -38.65 60.88 -16.31
N ARG A 3 -39.57 60.23 -15.57
CA ARG A 3 -39.21 59.33 -14.45
C ARG A 3 -38.92 57.87 -14.85
N ILE A 4 -39.43 57.41 -15.99
CA ILE A 4 -39.20 56.03 -16.49
C ILE A 4 -37.81 55.91 -17.15
N ARG A 5 -37.30 56.98 -17.78
CA ARG A 5 -35.94 56.99 -18.35
C ARG A 5 -34.83 56.97 -17.30
N LEU A 6 -35.04 57.60 -16.14
CA LEU A 6 -34.03 57.61 -15.06
C LEU A 6 -33.96 56.27 -14.31
N ALA A 7 -35.09 55.59 -14.13
CA ALA A 7 -35.14 54.27 -13.50
C ALA A 7 -34.57 53.16 -14.41
N CYS A 8 -34.82 53.21 -15.72
CA CYS A 8 -34.20 52.28 -16.68
C CYS A 8 -32.68 52.51 -16.82
N LEU A 9 -32.20 53.75 -16.76
CA LEU A 9 -30.76 54.04 -16.78
C LEU A 9 -30.05 53.56 -15.50
N LEU A 10 -30.67 53.67 -14.32
CA LEU A 10 -30.13 53.13 -13.07
C LEU A 10 -30.15 51.58 -13.02
N LEU A 11 -31.20 50.94 -13.53
CA LEU A 11 -31.27 49.47 -13.59
C LEU A 11 -30.28 48.89 -14.62
N ILE A 12 -30.05 49.57 -15.74
CA ILE A 12 -29.00 49.19 -16.70
C ILE A 12 -27.61 49.43 -16.11
N PHE A 13 -27.38 50.51 -15.36
CA PHE A 13 -26.08 50.73 -14.68
C PHE A 13 -25.78 49.68 -13.60
N VAL A 14 -26.79 49.26 -12.83
CA VAL A 14 -26.65 48.23 -11.77
C VAL A 14 -26.54 46.82 -12.36
N GLN A 15 -27.21 46.52 -13.48
CA GLN A 15 -27.02 45.23 -14.16
C GLN A 15 -25.72 45.15 -14.96
N VAL A 16 -25.21 46.25 -15.51
CA VAL A 16 -23.89 46.31 -16.15
C VAL A 16 -22.77 46.18 -15.11
N GLN A 17 -22.93 46.74 -13.89
CA GLN A 17 -21.97 46.50 -12.81
C GLN A 17 -21.96 45.05 -12.29
N ARG A 18 -23.07 44.31 -12.35
CA ARG A 18 -23.09 42.87 -12.03
C ARG A 18 -22.67 41.95 -13.18
N ALA A 19 -22.69 42.43 -14.43
CA ALA A 19 -22.30 41.67 -15.61
C ALA A 19 -20.80 41.82 -15.98
N VAL A 20 -20.05 42.71 -15.32
CA VAL A 20 -18.61 42.95 -15.55
C VAL A 20 -17.74 42.48 -14.36
N LEU A 21 -18.28 41.65 -13.46
CA LEU A 21 -17.47 40.88 -12.52
C LEU A 21 -17.18 39.51 -13.15
N GLY A 22 -16.15 39.48 -14.00
CA GLY A 22 -15.57 38.21 -14.47
C GLY A 22 -15.17 37.36 -13.27
N THR A 23 -15.27 36.03 -13.39
CA THR A 23 -14.76 35.12 -12.36
C THR A 23 -13.28 35.39 -12.15
N HIS A 24 -12.90 35.78 -10.92
CA HIS A 24 -11.50 35.89 -10.56
C HIS A 24 -10.88 34.49 -10.50
N ASP A 25 -9.80 34.30 -11.24
CA ASP A 25 -9.01 33.06 -11.30
C ASP A 25 -7.61 33.35 -10.74
N VAL A 26 -6.90 32.29 -10.36
CA VAL A 26 -5.49 32.42 -9.97
C VAL A 26 -4.63 32.39 -11.22
N TYR A 27 -3.67 33.30 -11.31
CA TYR A 27 -2.68 33.39 -12.38
C TYR A 27 -1.27 33.38 -11.81
N ILE A 28 -0.35 32.76 -12.52
CA ILE A 28 1.08 32.81 -12.28
C ILE A 28 1.67 33.78 -13.31
N VAL A 29 2.37 34.80 -12.82
CA VAL A 29 3.03 35.84 -13.62
C VAL A 29 4.53 35.65 -13.47
N THR A 30 5.24 35.48 -14.59
CA THR A 30 6.71 35.46 -14.62
C THR A 30 7.22 36.78 -15.21
N MET A 31 8.27 37.31 -14.59
CA MET A 31 8.86 38.61 -14.89
C MET A 31 10.14 38.44 -15.73
N GLU A 32 10.54 39.49 -16.42
CA GLU A 32 11.86 39.60 -17.03
C GLU A 32 12.94 39.80 -15.95
N GLY A 33 14.16 39.33 -16.22
CA GLY A 33 15.27 39.33 -15.26
C GLY A 33 15.44 38.00 -14.53
N ASP A 34 16.67 37.73 -14.09
CA ASP A 34 17.05 36.44 -13.50
C ASP A 34 16.53 36.30 -12.05
N PRO A 35 16.05 35.10 -11.65
CA PRO A 35 15.82 34.80 -10.24
C PRO A 35 17.16 34.72 -9.48
N VAL A 36 17.10 34.76 -8.15
CA VAL A 36 18.28 34.71 -7.26
C VAL A 36 19.23 33.57 -7.64
N VAL A 37 18.71 32.37 -7.95
CA VAL A 37 19.55 31.19 -8.24
C VAL A 37 20.43 31.33 -9.48
N SER A 38 20.04 32.17 -10.44
CA SER A 38 20.74 32.30 -11.72
C SER A 38 21.18 33.72 -12.02
N TYR A 39 21.09 34.64 -11.06
CA TYR A 39 21.43 36.04 -11.26
C TYR A 39 22.94 36.27 -11.23
N GLN A 40 23.52 36.50 -12.41
CA GLN A 40 24.96 36.69 -12.61
C GLN A 40 25.43 38.14 -12.37
N GLY A 41 24.60 39.00 -11.78
CA GLY A 41 24.87 40.43 -11.60
C GLY A 41 24.33 41.29 -12.75
N GLY A 42 24.47 42.62 -12.64
CA GLY A 42 24.09 43.57 -13.70
C GLY A 42 23.02 44.60 -13.32
N VAL A 43 22.40 44.48 -12.14
CA VAL A 43 21.53 45.51 -11.54
C VAL A 43 22.36 46.35 -10.57
N GLU A 44 22.37 47.68 -10.79
CA GLU A 44 23.09 48.63 -9.95
C GLU A 44 22.67 48.53 -8.48
N GLY A 45 23.64 48.34 -7.58
CA GLY A 45 23.40 48.19 -6.14
C GLY A 45 23.16 46.75 -5.67
N PHE A 46 23.16 45.74 -6.54
CA PHE A 46 22.97 44.33 -6.16
C PHE A 46 24.08 43.42 -6.72
N PRO A 47 24.88 42.75 -5.86
CA PRO A 47 25.91 41.81 -6.30
C PRO A 47 25.30 40.54 -6.93
N ALA A 48 26.08 39.85 -7.76
CA ALA A 48 25.69 38.56 -8.34
C ALA A 48 25.38 37.52 -7.25
N THR A 49 24.37 36.69 -7.48
CA THR A 49 23.93 35.65 -6.53
C THR A 49 23.93 34.25 -7.12
N ALA A 50 24.21 34.12 -8.43
CA ALA A 50 24.41 32.82 -9.08
C ALA A 50 25.64 32.12 -8.51
N VAL A 51 25.50 30.83 -8.25
CA VAL A 51 26.58 29.92 -7.83
C VAL A 51 26.73 28.82 -8.88
N ASP A 52 27.94 28.27 -9.02
CA ASP A 52 28.18 27.13 -9.91
C ASP A 52 27.50 25.86 -9.37
N LEU A 53 27.32 24.85 -10.22
CA LEU A 53 26.58 23.60 -9.92
C LEU A 53 27.09 22.83 -8.68
N ASP A 54 28.32 23.12 -8.25
CA ASP A 54 29.04 22.41 -7.20
C ASP A 54 29.11 23.23 -5.88
N GLU A 55 28.54 24.44 -5.85
CA GLU A 55 28.55 25.35 -4.71
C GLU A 55 27.15 25.55 -4.10
N GLU A 56 27.07 25.55 -2.76
CA GLU A 56 25.82 25.85 -2.07
C GLU A 56 25.59 27.36 -1.97
N MET A 57 24.43 27.81 -2.45
CA MET A 57 24.01 29.21 -2.32
C MET A 57 23.61 29.53 -0.89
N ASP A 58 24.30 30.47 -0.25
CA ASP A 58 23.87 31.01 1.05
C ASP A 58 22.64 31.92 0.87
N VAL A 59 21.47 31.33 1.07
CA VAL A 59 20.16 32.01 0.97
C VAL A 59 19.94 33.08 2.04
N THR A 60 20.81 33.16 3.04
CA THR A 60 20.75 34.17 4.12
C THR A 60 21.73 35.31 3.93
N SER A 61 22.63 35.22 2.94
CA SER A 61 23.59 36.27 2.65
C SER A 61 22.91 37.60 2.34
N GLU A 62 23.59 38.71 2.66
CA GLU A 62 23.07 40.05 2.38
C GLU A 62 22.85 40.26 0.88
N ALA A 63 23.72 39.69 0.04
CA ALA A 63 23.59 39.67 -1.42
C ALA A 63 22.27 39.03 -1.88
N VAL A 64 22.00 37.80 -1.42
CA VAL A 64 20.78 37.06 -1.77
C VAL A 64 19.54 37.73 -1.18
N THR A 65 19.59 38.12 0.09
CA THR A 65 18.45 38.71 0.79
C THR A 65 18.06 40.07 0.20
N SER A 66 19.05 40.92 -0.11
CA SER A 66 18.81 42.24 -0.71
C SER A 66 18.26 42.11 -2.14
N TYR A 67 18.79 41.19 -2.95
CA TYR A 67 18.30 40.97 -4.31
C TYR A 67 16.90 40.33 -4.33
N ALA A 68 16.64 39.37 -3.44
CA ALA A 68 15.30 38.79 -3.24
C ALA A 68 14.26 39.85 -2.84
N LEU A 69 14.61 40.75 -1.92
CA LEU A 69 13.75 41.88 -1.52
C LEU A 69 13.55 42.88 -2.67
N HIS A 70 14.58 43.12 -3.48
CA HIS A 70 14.47 43.94 -4.69
C HIS A 70 13.45 43.36 -5.67
N LEU A 71 13.56 42.08 -6.01
CA LEU A 71 12.62 41.39 -6.90
C LEU A 71 11.19 41.43 -6.36
N ARG A 72 11.01 41.15 -5.07
CA ARG A 72 9.70 41.22 -4.41
C ARG A 72 9.11 42.64 -4.49
N GLY A 73 9.91 43.65 -4.18
CA GLY A 73 9.48 45.06 -4.28
C GLY A 73 9.14 45.47 -5.71
N HIS A 74 9.80 44.90 -6.72
CA HIS A 74 9.46 45.10 -8.12
C HIS A 74 8.09 44.50 -8.45
N HIS A 75 7.80 43.29 -7.98
CA HIS A 75 6.49 42.66 -8.17
C HIS A 75 5.36 43.49 -7.55
N ASP A 76 5.57 43.99 -6.34
CA ASP A 76 4.58 44.82 -5.63
C ASP A 76 4.33 46.13 -6.38
N LYS A 77 5.39 46.84 -6.77
CA LYS A 77 5.27 48.08 -7.56
C LYS A 77 4.56 47.87 -8.89
N LEU A 78 4.84 46.77 -9.59
CA LEU A 78 4.15 46.45 -10.85
C LEU A 78 2.65 46.31 -10.62
N LEU A 79 2.25 45.51 -9.63
CA LEU A 79 0.85 45.29 -9.29
C LEU A 79 0.15 46.60 -8.89
N ASP A 80 0.75 47.38 -8.00
CA ASP A 80 0.19 48.65 -7.51
C ASP A 80 0.08 49.71 -8.63
N SER A 81 0.98 49.67 -9.61
CA SER A 81 0.97 50.61 -10.74
C SER A 81 -0.06 50.28 -11.82
N LEU A 82 -0.41 49.00 -11.98
CA LEU A 82 -1.23 48.51 -13.09
C LEU A 82 -2.64 48.13 -12.68
N LEU A 83 -2.84 47.74 -11.43
CA LEU A 83 -4.11 47.26 -10.91
C LEU A 83 -4.57 48.12 -9.73
N VAL A 84 -5.87 48.29 -9.60
CA VAL A 84 -6.45 49.08 -8.50
C VAL A 84 -6.42 48.26 -7.22
N GLU A 85 -5.93 48.85 -6.12
CA GLU A 85 -5.90 48.21 -4.80
C GLU A 85 -7.30 47.68 -4.42
N GLY A 86 -7.37 46.44 -3.92
CA GLY A 86 -8.61 45.74 -3.59
C GLY A 86 -9.32 45.05 -4.76
N THR A 87 -8.79 45.14 -5.99
CA THR A 87 -9.32 44.42 -7.17
C THR A 87 -8.54 43.14 -7.54
N TYR A 88 -7.44 42.88 -6.84
CA TYR A 88 -6.60 41.68 -6.94
C TYR A 88 -6.11 41.29 -5.55
N GLU A 89 -5.74 40.03 -5.38
CA GLU A 89 -5.04 39.55 -4.18
C GLU A 89 -3.74 38.88 -4.60
N LYS A 90 -2.60 39.45 -4.21
CA LYS A 90 -1.31 38.82 -4.42
C LYS A 90 -1.16 37.66 -3.43
N LEU A 91 -1.09 36.44 -3.94
CA LEU A 91 -1.04 35.22 -3.13
C LEU A 91 0.39 34.92 -2.69
N TYR A 92 1.34 34.94 -3.64
CA TYR A 92 2.73 34.56 -3.40
C TYR A 92 3.70 35.39 -4.25
N SER A 93 4.93 35.58 -3.78
CA SER A 93 6.04 36.11 -4.58
C SER A 93 7.13 35.05 -4.72
N TYR A 94 7.51 34.77 -5.95
CA TYR A 94 8.60 33.87 -6.31
C TYR A 94 9.81 34.70 -6.73
N HIS A 95 10.93 34.53 -6.03
CA HIS A 95 12.14 35.31 -6.28
C HIS A 95 13.39 34.42 -6.33
N HIS A 96 13.33 33.24 -5.71
CA HIS A 96 14.47 32.34 -5.60
C HIS A 96 14.72 31.46 -6.83
N LEU A 97 13.70 30.74 -7.29
CA LEU A 97 13.80 29.75 -8.37
C LEU A 97 13.25 30.25 -9.71
N ILE A 98 12.25 31.12 -9.62
CA ILE A 98 11.64 31.82 -10.74
C ILE A 98 11.39 33.26 -10.27
N ASN A 99 11.54 34.22 -11.17
CA ASN A 99 11.23 35.61 -10.90
C ASN A 99 9.77 35.85 -11.31
N GLY A 100 8.86 35.98 -10.35
CA GLY A 100 7.43 36.06 -10.62
C GLY A 100 6.55 36.09 -9.38
N PHE A 101 5.24 36.04 -9.56
CA PHE A 101 4.28 36.03 -8.46
C PHE A 101 2.98 35.32 -8.85
N ALA A 102 2.24 34.83 -7.86
CA ALA A 102 0.88 34.32 -8.04
C ALA A 102 -0.13 35.34 -7.51
N VAL A 103 -1.22 35.52 -8.24
CA VAL A 103 -2.21 36.57 -7.98
C VAL A 103 -3.59 36.12 -8.40
N HIS A 104 -4.57 36.38 -7.55
CA HIS A 104 -6.00 36.15 -7.79
C HIS A 104 -6.60 37.42 -8.40
N MET A 105 -7.04 37.34 -9.65
CA MET A 105 -7.56 38.48 -10.41
C MET A 105 -8.49 38.06 -11.54
N SER A 106 -9.18 39.01 -12.16
CA SER A 106 -10.02 38.77 -13.33
C SER A 106 -9.19 38.49 -14.60
N SER A 107 -9.77 37.78 -15.57
CA SER A 107 -9.14 37.53 -16.87
C SER A 107 -8.77 38.81 -17.64
N LEU A 108 -9.54 39.89 -17.47
CA LEU A 108 -9.25 41.18 -18.08
C LEU A 108 -7.98 41.82 -17.50
N GLN A 109 -7.79 41.73 -16.18
CA GLN A 109 -6.56 42.18 -15.51
C GLN A 109 -5.34 41.33 -15.93
N ALA A 110 -5.53 40.03 -16.14
CA ALA A 110 -4.48 39.15 -16.65
C ALA A 110 -4.02 39.54 -18.08
N GLU A 111 -4.92 39.97 -18.97
CA GLU A 111 -4.54 40.48 -20.30
C GLU A 111 -3.77 41.81 -20.24
N PHE A 112 -4.08 42.67 -19.27
CA PHE A 112 -3.30 43.90 -19.04
C PHE A 112 -1.89 43.56 -18.58
N LEU A 113 -1.75 42.66 -17.61
CA LEU A 113 -0.43 42.20 -17.15
C LEU A 113 0.37 41.51 -18.26
N ARG A 114 -0.27 40.74 -19.15
CA ARG A 114 0.42 40.07 -20.27
C ARG A 114 1.07 41.06 -21.24
N LYS A 115 0.60 42.31 -21.29
CA LYS A 115 1.14 43.38 -22.15
C LYS A 115 2.01 44.38 -21.39
N ALA A 116 2.20 44.20 -20.09
CA ALA A 116 2.96 45.11 -19.27
C ALA A 116 4.48 44.96 -19.52
N PRO A 117 5.22 46.08 -19.62
CA PRO A 117 6.68 46.03 -19.67
C PRO A 117 7.25 45.29 -18.45
N GLY A 118 8.22 44.40 -18.67
CA GLY A 118 8.83 43.59 -17.61
C GLY A 118 8.07 42.30 -17.25
N VAL A 119 6.91 42.03 -17.85
CA VAL A 119 6.20 40.75 -17.70
C VAL A 119 6.55 39.83 -18.87
N LYS A 120 7.15 38.67 -18.56
CA LYS A 120 7.57 37.66 -19.54
C LYS A 120 6.45 36.71 -19.93
N HIS A 121 5.65 36.28 -18.96
CA HIS A 121 4.53 35.35 -19.21
C HIS A 121 3.44 35.48 -18.15
N VAL A 122 2.18 35.35 -18.55
CA VAL A 122 1.02 35.26 -17.66
C VAL A 122 0.23 34.02 -18.02
N GLU A 123 0.18 33.09 -17.09
CA GLU A 123 -0.50 31.81 -17.23
C GLU A 123 -1.57 31.67 -16.17
N ARG A 124 -2.74 31.13 -16.54
CA ARG A 124 -3.78 30.79 -15.57
C ARG A 124 -3.34 29.54 -14.80
N ASP A 125 -3.44 29.57 -13.49
CA ASP A 125 -3.09 28.44 -12.63
C ASP A 125 -3.91 27.20 -12.98
N MET A 126 -3.25 26.04 -12.94
CA MET A 126 -3.83 24.76 -13.30
C MET A 126 -3.88 23.86 -12.07
N LYS A 127 -5.03 23.22 -11.85
CA LYS A 127 -5.16 22.19 -10.82
C LYS A 127 -4.22 21.02 -11.12
N VAL A 128 -3.25 20.77 -10.24
CA VAL A 128 -2.40 19.57 -10.29
C VAL A 128 -3.01 18.41 -9.51
N GLN A 129 -2.80 17.19 -9.97
CA GLN A 129 -3.33 15.96 -9.35
C GLN A 129 -2.20 15.03 -8.88
N LYS A 130 -2.50 14.22 -7.87
CA LYS A 130 -1.68 13.06 -7.47
C LYS A 130 -1.75 12.01 -8.59
N LEU A 131 -0.60 11.54 -9.05
CA LEU A 131 -0.53 10.51 -10.08
C LEU A 131 -0.31 9.13 -9.45
N THR A 132 -1.00 8.17 -10.06
CA THR A 132 -1.10 6.73 -9.78
C THR A 132 -2.25 6.31 -8.82
N THR A 133 -2.83 5.10 -8.93
CA THR A 133 -4.02 4.63 -8.14
C THR A 133 -3.65 4.25 -6.71
N HIS A 134 -2.70 4.99 -6.16
CA HIS A 134 -2.28 5.11 -4.78
C HIS A 134 -1.30 4.06 -4.25
N THR A 135 -1.46 2.76 -4.51
CA THR A 135 -0.59 1.77 -3.85
C THR A 135 0.89 1.82 -4.24
N PRO A 136 1.30 2.12 -5.49
CA PRO A 136 2.71 2.37 -5.78
C PRO A 136 3.28 3.59 -5.02
N GLN A 137 2.48 4.65 -4.84
CA GLN A 137 2.89 5.85 -4.08
C GLN A 137 2.98 5.52 -2.60
N PHE A 138 1.98 4.80 -2.08
CA PHE A 138 1.90 4.37 -0.69
C PHE A 138 3.16 3.61 -0.28
N LEU A 139 3.65 2.74 -1.17
CA LEU A 139 4.85 1.93 -0.98
C LEU A 139 6.15 2.62 -1.43
N GLY A 140 6.08 3.85 -1.94
CA GLY A 140 7.25 4.65 -2.31
C GLY A 140 7.97 4.20 -3.59
N LEU A 141 7.32 3.46 -4.49
CA LEU A 141 7.97 2.94 -5.70
C LEU A 141 8.45 4.04 -6.66
N PRO A 142 7.63 5.05 -7.01
CA PRO A 142 8.03 6.04 -8.02
C PRO A 142 9.24 6.88 -7.63
N THR A 143 9.44 7.11 -6.33
CA THR A 143 10.51 7.98 -5.81
C THR A 143 11.70 7.19 -5.26
N GLY A 144 11.47 6.02 -4.68
CA GLY A 144 12.50 5.25 -3.98
C GLY A 144 12.98 3.99 -4.68
N VAL A 145 12.25 3.47 -5.66
CA VAL A 145 12.49 2.14 -6.25
C VAL A 145 12.72 2.24 -7.75
N TRP A 146 11.73 2.69 -8.52
CA TRP A 146 11.83 2.78 -9.99
C TRP A 146 13.05 3.57 -10.48
N PRO A 147 13.44 4.71 -9.87
CA PRO A 147 14.64 5.44 -10.29
C PRO A 147 15.93 4.60 -10.20
N THR A 148 16.02 3.69 -9.22
CA THR A 148 17.21 2.84 -9.03
C THR A 148 17.33 1.72 -10.08
N GLY A 149 16.22 1.33 -10.70
CA GLY A 149 16.15 0.30 -11.76
C GLY A 149 16.19 0.86 -13.18
N GLY A 150 16.71 2.08 -13.34
CA GLY A 150 16.78 2.75 -14.63
C GLY A 150 15.53 3.54 -15.02
N GLY A 151 14.65 3.82 -14.05
CA GLY A 151 13.46 4.65 -14.20
C GLY A 151 12.17 3.84 -14.38
N LEU A 152 11.05 4.57 -14.39
CA LEU A 152 9.72 4.01 -14.63
C LEU A 152 9.66 3.16 -15.91
N ASP A 153 10.29 3.65 -16.98
CA ASP A 153 10.26 3.03 -18.31
C ASP A 153 11.07 1.72 -18.41
N ARG A 154 11.72 1.30 -17.32
CA ARG A 154 12.42 0.03 -17.22
C ARG A 154 12.00 -0.81 -16.02
N ALA A 155 11.06 -0.34 -15.19
CA ALA A 155 10.71 -0.98 -13.93
C ALA A 155 10.11 -2.40 -14.12
N GLY A 156 10.93 -3.43 -13.89
CA GLY A 156 10.61 -4.84 -14.08
C GLY A 156 10.87 -5.39 -15.48
N GLU A 157 11.52 -4.62 -16.35
CA GLU A 157 11.82 -5.04 -17.72
C GLU A 157 12.58 -6.38 -17.76
N ASP A 158 12.27 -7.20 -18.78
CA ASP A 158 12.78 -8.55 -19.04
C ASP A 158 12.49 -9.62 -17.97
N VAL A 159 11.74 -9.29 -16.91
CA VAL A 159 11.20 -10.25 -15.96
C VAL A 159 9.81 -10.70 -16.41
N VAL A 160 9.56 -12.01 -16.39
CA VAL A 160 8.27 -12.62 -16.75
C VAL A 160 7.55 -13.09 -15.49
N ILE A 161 6.36 -12.52 -15.25
CA ILE A 161 5.48 -12.93 -14.16
C ILE A 161 4.38 -13.84 -14.73
N GLY A 162 4.32 -15.08 -14.24
CA GLY A 162 3.26 -16.04 -14.50
C GLY A 162 2.09 -15.87 -13.54
N PHE A 163 0.87 -15.82 -14.07
CA PHE A 163 -0.38 -15.71 -13.30
C PHE A 163 -1.17 -16.99 -13.47
N VAL A 164 -1.34 -17.72 -12.37
CA VAL A 164 -2.19 -18.92 -12.29
C VAL A 164 -3.52 -18.49 -11.67
N ASP A 165 -4.49 -18.15 -12.53
CA ASP A 165 -5.68 -17.37 -12.15
C ASP A 165 -6.88 -17.66 -13.09
N SER A 166 -7.87 -16.74 -13.18
CA SER A 166 -9.08 -16.87 -14.00
C SER A 166 -8.96 -16.40 -15.45
N GLY A 167 -7.77 -15.97 -15.87
CA GLY A 167 -7.45 -15.60 -17.26
C GLY A 167 -6.98 -14.15 -17.38
N ILE A 168 -7.07 -13.60 -18.60
CA ILE A 168 -6.72 -12.21 -18.89
C ILE A 168 -7.68 -11.57 -19.90
N TYR A 169 -7.97 -10.28 -19.74
CA TYR A 169 -8.63 -9.44 -20.74
C TYR A 169 -7.58 -8.61 -21.50
N PRO A 170 -7.06 -9.11 -22.65
CA PRO A 170 -5.87 -8.56 -23.29
C PRO A 170 -6.06 -7.16 -23.89
N GLU A 171 -7.31 -6.77 -24.15
CA GLU A 171 -7.65 -5.46 -24.74
C GLU A 171 -7.63 -4.32 -23.72
N HIS A 172 -7.49 -4.61 -22.43
CA HIS A 172 -7.42 -3.57 -21.40
C HIS A 172 -6.18 -2.68 -21.60
N PRO A 173 -6.28 -1.34 -21.46
CA PRO A 173 -5.14 -0.43 -21.62
C PRO A 173 -3.94 -0.73 -20.71
N SER A 174 -4.17 -1.33 -19.54
CA SER A 174 -3.11 -1.82 -18.64
C SER A 174 -2.22 -2.90 -19.26
N PHE A 175 -2.67 -3.57 -20.31
CA PHE A 175 -1.93 -4.62 -21.01
C PHE A 175 -1.61 -4.24 -22.45
N ALA A 176 -1.79 -2.98 -22.83
CA ALA A 176 -1.47 -2.51 -24.16
C ALA A 176 0.03 -2.68 -24.47
N ALA A 177 0.34 -3.04 -25.71
CA ALA A 177 1.71 -3.04 -26.21
C ALA A 177 2.28 -1.62 -26.22
N HIS A 178 3.54 -1.46 -25.81
CA HIS A 178 4.26 -0.18 -25.95
C HIS A 178 4.56 0.09 -27.43
N LYS A 179 4.22 1.31 -27.91
CA LYS A 179 4.33 1.70 -29.32
C LYS A 179 5.66 2.36 -29.71
N THR A 180 6.53 2.67 -28.75
CA THR A 180 7.81 3.37 -28.97
C THR A 180 8.93 2.71 -28.18
N ASP A 181 10.08 2.54 -28.86
CA ASP A 181 11.20 1.61 -28.64
C ASP A 181 10.80 0.14 -28.40
N PRO A 182 11.44 -0.82 -29.11
CA PRO A 182 10.92 -2.18 -29.16
C PRO A 182 11.04 -2.82 -27.78
N TYR A 183 9.88 -3.11 -27.20
CA TYR A 183 9.70 -4.06 -26.11
C TYR A 183 10.13 -5.44 -26.63
N GLY A 184 11.44 -5.66 -26.68
CA GLY A 184 12.07 -6.76 -27.41
C GLY A 184 11.54 -8.13 -26.98
N PRO A 185 11.68 -9.17 -27.82
CA PRO A 185 11.32 -10.52 -27.39
C PRO A 185 12.15 -10.90 -26.16
N VAL A 186 11.55 -11.62 -25.21
CA VAL A 186 12.28 -12.18 -24.06
C VAL A 186 12.79 -13.56 -24.49
N PRO A 187 14.05 -13.73 -24.93
CA PRO A 187 14.45 -14.92 -25.69
C PRO A 187 14.45 -16.21 -24.86
N ARG A 188 14.53 -16.06 -23.54
CA ARG A 188 14.47 -17.16 -22.57
C ARG A 188 13.06 -17.70 -22.34
N TYR A 189 12.04 -16.89 -22.60
CA TYR A 189 10.64 -17.30 -22.43
C TYR A 189 10.16 -18.03 -23.69
N LYS A 190 9.58 -19.22 -23.50
CA LYS A 190 9.20 -20.14 -24.59
C LYS A 190 7.71 -20.51 -24.58
N GLY A 191 6.92 -19.86 -23.74
CA GLY A 191 5.50 -20.14 -23.64
C GLY A 191 4.74 -19.78 -24.91
N LYS A 192 3.62 -20.48 -25.11
CA LYS A 192 2.75 -20.29 -26.27
C LYS A 192 1.66 -19.25 -26.00
N CYS A 193 1.11 -18.74 -27.09
CA CYS A 193 -0.03 -17.85 -27.09
C CYS A 193 -1.17 -18.52 -27.83
N GLU A 194 -2.24 -18.84 -27.10
CA GLU A 194 -3.45 -19.34 -27.73
C GLU A 194 -4.14 -18.22 -28.52
N MET A 195 -4.98 -18.64 -29.46
CA MET A 195 -5.77 -17.76 -30.31
C MET A 195 -7.20 -17.71 -29.77
N ASP A 196 -7.79 -16.53 -29.75
CA ASP A 196 -9.20 -16.35 -29.47
C ASP A 196 -10.03 -17.08 -30.52
N PRO A 197 -10.88 -18.06 -30.14
CA PRO A 197 -11.69 -18.81 -31.09
C PRO A 197 -12.70 -17.93 -31.83
N VAL A 198 -13.12 -16.80 -31.25
CA VAL A 198 -14.09 -15.87 -31.83
C VAL A 198 -13.40 -14.85 -32.73
N THR A 199 -12.43 -14.11 -32.19
CA THR A 199 -11.79 -13.00 -32.93
C THR A 199 -10.64 -13.45 -33.83
N GLN A 200 -10.16 -14.69 -33.69
CA GLN A 200 -8.98 -15.22 -34.38
C GLN A 200 -7.73 -14.36 -34.17
N ARG A 201 -7.63 -13.69 -33.01
CA ARG A 201 -6.47 -12.89 -32.60
C ARG A 201 -5.69 -13.62 -31.52
N SER A 202 -4.37 -13.40 -31.49
CA SER A 202 -3.53 -13.87 -30.39
C SER A 202 -3.86 -13.09 -29.12
N PHE A 203 -3.89 -13.77 -27.98
CA PHE A 203 -3.98 -13.13 -26.67
C PHE A 203 -2.70 -12.37 -26.29
N CYS A 204 -1.61 -12.57 -27.03
CA CYS A 204 -0.32 -11.95 -26.78
C CYS A 204 -0.07 -10.74 -27.66
N ASN A 205 0.65 -9.77 -27.10
CA ASN A 205 0.91 -8.48 -27.75
C ASN A 205 2.28 -7.88 -27.37
N GLY A 206 3.18 -8.68 -26.79
CA GLY A 206 4.49 -8.24 -26.31
C GLY A 206 4.46 -7.80 -24.84
N LYS A 207 3.37 -7.20 -24.35
CA LYS A 207 3.13 -7.04 -22.91
C LYS A 207 2.71 -8.37 -22.29
N ILE A 208 1.73 -8.99 -22.91
CA ILE A 208 1.39 -10.40 -22.70
C ILE A 208 2.27 -11.21 -23.65
N VAL A 209 3.11 -12.07 -23.07
CA VAL A 209 4.08 -12.91 -23.81
C VAL A 209 3.67 -14.37 -23.88
N GLY A 210 2.76 -14.81 -23.01
CA GLY A 210 2.16 -16.14 -23.04
C GLY A 210 0.74 -16.11 -22.47
N ALA A 211 -0.14 -16.94 -23.03
CA ALA A 211 -1.54 -17.02 -22.61
C ALA A 211 -2.10 -18.40 -22.96
N GLN A 212 -2.47 -19.17 -21.94
CA GLN A 212 -2.88 -20.58 -22.03
C GLN A 212 -4.03 -20.86 -21.06
N HIS A 213 -4.87 -21.85 -21.36
CA HIS A 213 -5.92 -22.33 -20.45
C HIS A 213 -5.81 -23.83 -20.16
N PHE A 214 -6.24 -24.20 -18.95
CA PHE A 214 -6.22 -25.57 -18.44
C PHE A 214 -7.58 -25.87 -17.85
N ALA A 215 -8.31 -26.80 -18.47
CA ALA A 215 -9.65 -27.23 -18.07
C ALA A 215 -9.85 -28.74 -18.21
N LYS A 216 -8.78 -29.51 -18.45
CA LYS A 216 -8.92 -30.93 -18.83
C LYS A 216 -9.55 -31.73 -17.69
N ALA A 217 -9.18 -31.44 -16.44
CA ALA A 217 -9.80 -32.09 -15.29
C ALA A 217 -11.27 -31.65 -15.12
N ALA A 218 -11.56 -30.36 -15.29
CA ALA A 218 -12.92 -29.85 -15.24
C ALA A 218 -13.85 -30.46 -16.30
N MET A 219 -13.35 -30.61 -17.54
CA MET A 219 -14.08 -31.25 -18.64
C MET A 219 -14.32 -32.73 -18.36
N ALA A 220 -13.31 -33.45 -17.87
CA ALA A 220 -13.45 -34.87 -17.52
C ALA A 220 -14.44 -35.09 -16.37
N ALA A 221 -14.51 -34.15 -15.42
CA ALA A 221 -15.47 -34.16 -14.31
C ALA A 221 -16.89 -33.74 -14.71
N GLY A 222 -17.11 -33.28 -15.95
CA GLY A 222 -18.40 -32.77 -16.41
C GLY A 222 -18.82 -31.43 -15.81
N ALA A 223 -17.90 -30.72 -15.16
CA ALA A 223 -18.16 -29.42 -14.54
C ALA A 223 -18.03 -28.25 -15.52
N PHE A 224 -17.25 -28.43 -16.60
CA PHE A 224 -16.92 -27.38 -17.54
C PHE A 224 -18.05 -27.09 -18.54
N ASN A 225 -18.46 -25.82 -18.63
CA ASN A 225 -19.42 -25.32 -19.60
C ASN A 225 -18.76 -24.28 -20.54
N PRO A 226 -18.41 -24.65 -21.79
CA PRO A 226 -17.70 -23.77 -22.70
C PRO A 226 -18.46 -22.48 -23.07
N ASP A 227 -19.80 -22.48 -23.00
CA ASP A 227 -20.64 -21.33 -23.36
C ASP A 227 -20.55 -20.20 -22.33
N VAL A 228 -20.20 -20.52 -21.08
CA VAL A 228 -20.13 -19.56 -19.97
C VAL A 228 -18.69 -19.30 -19.54
N GLU A 229 -17.83 -20.31 -19.65
CA GLU A 229 -16.52 -20.31 -18.98
C GLU A 229 -15.36 -19.99 -19.91
N PHE A 230 -15.62 -19.92 -21.22
CA PHE A 230 -14.66 -19.68 -22.28
C PHE A 230 -13.51 -20.71 -22.28
N ALA A 231 -13.52 -21.61 -23.27
CA ALA A 231 -12.40 -22.53 -23.56
C ALA A 231 -11.22 -21.81 -24.22
N SER A 232 -10.72 -20.77 -23.56
CA SER A 232 -9.60 -19.92 -23.97
C SER A 232 -9.03 -19.20 -22.73
N PRO A 233 -7.86 -18.54 -22.84
CA PRO A 233 -7.27 -17.75 -21.76
C PRO A 233 -8.03 -16.47 -21.42
N LEU A 234 -9.14 -16.17 -22.12
CA LEU A 234 -9.99 -15.02 -21.84
C LEU A 234 -10.51 -15.08 -20.40
N ASP A 235 -10.33 -13.97 -19.69
CA ASP A 235 -10.90 -13.80 -18.37
C ASP A 235 -12.42 -13.66 -18.46
N GLY A 236 -13.17 -14.61 -17.90
CA GLY A 236 -14.64 -14.56 -17.79
C GLY A 236 -15.13 -14.10 -16.41
N ASP A 237 -14.19 -13.83 -15.50
CA ASP A 237 -14.43 -13.67 -14.08
C ASP A 237 -14.09 -12.24 -13.61
N GLY A 238 -12.93 -11.73 -14.07
CA GLY A 238 -12.38 -10.41 -13.80
C GLY A 238 -11.17 -10.45 -12.87
N HIS A 239 -11.08 -11.47 -12.01
CA HIS A 239 -10.06 -11.59 -10.98
C HIS A 239 -8.63 -11.69 -11.57
N GLY A 240 -8.41 -12.51 -12.59
CA GLY A 240 -7.08 -12.67 -13.21
C GLY A 240 -6.56 -11.41 -13.90
N SER A 241 -7.45 -10.65 -14.55
CA SER A 241 -7.10 -9.34 -15.10
C SER A 241 -6.75 -8.33 -13.99
N HIS A 242 -7.45 -8.40 -12.86
CA HIS A 242 -7.20 -7.53 -11.72
C HIS A 242 -5.83 -7.81 -11.09
N THR A 243 -5.52 -9.08 -10.82
CA THR A 243 -4.25 -9.49 -10.21
C THR A 243 -3.06 -9.20 -11.13
N ALA A 244 -3.18 -9.48 -12.43
CA ALA A 244 -2.17 -9.17 -13.43
C ALA A 244 -1.86 -7.66 -13.52
N ALA A 245 -2.88 -6.81 -13.44
CA ALA A 245 -2.70 -5.36 -13.51
C ALA A 245 -2.05 -4.78 -12.24
N ILE A 246 -2.31 -5.35 -11.06
CA ILE A 246 -1.65 -4.92 -9.80
C ILE A 246 -0.14 -5.20 -9.83
N ALA A 247 0.25 -6.37 -10.34
CA ALA A 247 1.66 -6.74 -10.40
C ALA A 247 2.38 -6.00 -11.53
N ALA A 248 1.81 -6.03 -12.74
CA ALA A 248 2.50 -5.65 -13.97
C ALA A 248 1.64 -4.81 -14.93
N GLY A 249 0.55 -4.18 -14.50
CA GLY A 249 -0.19 -3.25 -15.35
C GLY A 249 0.67 -2.07 -15.79
N ASN A 250 0.52 -1.63 -17.03
CA ASN A 250 1.19 -0.42 -17.53
C ASN A 250 0.88 0.77 -16.63
N ASN A 251 1.85 1.68 -16.50
CA ASN A 251 1.72 2.86 -15.68
C ASN A 251 0.90 3.95 -16.39
N GLY A 252 0.22 4.79 -15.61
CA GLY A 252 -0.40 6.02 -16.09
C GLY A 252 -1.78 5.83 -16.73
N ILE A 253 -2.42 4.68 -16.52
CA ILE A 253 -3.71 4.36 -17.15
C ILE A 253 -4.85 5.05 -16.37
N PRO A 254 -5.57 6.03 -16.91
CA PRO A 254 -6.61 6.74 -16.15
C PRO A 254 -7.76 5.78 -15.77
N VAL A 255 -8.04 5.69 -14.47
CA VAL A 255 -9.17 4.93 -13.95
C VAL A 255 -10.41 5.81 -14.04
N ARG A 256 -11.29 5.47 -14.99
CA ARG A 256 -12.52 6.21 -15.23
C ARG A 256 -13.72 5.29 -15.07
N MET A 257 -14.63 5.68 -14.19
CA MET A 257 -15.89 4.97 -13.98
C MET A 257 -17.03 5.97 -13.87
N HIS A 258 -18.13 5.68 -14.55
CA HIS A 258 -19.37 6.45 -14.42
C HIS A 258 -19.22 7.97 -14.67
N GLY A 259 -18.27 8.39 -15.51
CA GLY A 259 -17.99 9.79 -15.81
C GLY A 259 -17.04 10.49 -14.83
N HIS A 260 -16.47 9.76 -13.87
CA HIS A 260 -15.54 10.26 -12.86
C HIS A 260 -14.17 9.61 -13.01
N GLU A 261 -13.11 10.34 -12.64
CA GLU A 261 -11.72 9.87 -12.68
C GLU A 261 -11.19 9.63 -11.25
N PHE A 262 -10.59 8.47 -11.01
CA PHE A 262 -10.13 8.00 -9.69
C PHE A 262 -8.60 7.87 -9.59
N GLY A 263 -7.88 8.62 -10.43
CA GLY A 263 -6.43 8.57 -10.55
C GLY A 263 -5.97 7.69 -11.72
N LYS A 264 -4.70 7.30 -11.73
CA LYS A 264 -4.09 6.54 -12.85
C LYS A 264 -3.57 5.16 -12.42
N ALA A 265 -4.05 4.04 -12.91
CA ALA A 265 -3.51 2.74 -12.52
C ALA A 265 -2.04 2.55 -12.94
N SER A 266 -1.31 1.79 -12.13
CA SER A 266 0.00 1.22 -12.44
C SER A 266 0.20 -0.06 -11.65
N GLY A 267 0.83 -1.05 -12.26
CA GLY A 267 1.40 -2.17 -11.54
C GLY A 267 2.62 -1.76 -10.73
N MET A 268 3.07 -2.64 -9.82
CA MET A 268 4.33 -2.43 -9.10
C MET A 268 5.53 -2.47 -10.06
N ALA A 269 5.50 -3.37 -11.05
CA ALA A 269 6.51 -3.54 -12.09
C ALA A 269 5.88 -3.30 -13.49
N PRO A 270 5.62 -2.04 -13.87
CA PRO A 270 4.84 -1.72 -15.07
C PRO A 270 5.50 -2.18 -16.39
N ARG A 271 6.79 -2.52 -16.37
CA ARG A 271 7.54 -3.04 -17.54
C ARG A 271 7.87 -4.54 -17.44
N ALA A 272 7.34 -5.25 -16.45
CA ALA A 272 7.39 -6.72 -16.45
C ALA A 272 6.50 -7.31 -17.54
N ARG A 273 6.83 -8.51 -18.02
CA ARG A 273 6.02 -9.28 -18.96
C ARG A 273 5.00 -10.13 -18.21
N VAL A 274 3.85 -10.33 -18.85
CA VAL A 274 2.73 -11.10 -18.31
C VAL A 274 2.61 -12.42 -19.06
N ALA A 275 2.60 -13.53 -18.32
CA ALA A 275 2.28 -14.85 -18.83
C ALA A 275 1.08 -15.41 -18.05
N VAL A 276 0.03 -15.86 -18.75
CA VAL A 276 -1.26 -16.19 -18.14
C VAL A 276 -1.56 -17.67 -18.31
N TYR A 277 -1.91 -18.32 -17.20
CA TYR A 277 -2.29 -19.72 -17.13
C TYR A 277 -3.64 -19.83 -16.44
N LYS A 278 -4.70 -19.85 -17.24
CA LYS A 278 -6.08 -19.88 -16.74
C LYS A 278 -6.43 -21.25 -16.19
N VAL A 279 -6.78 -21.32 -14.92
CA VAL A 279 -7.15 -22.55 -14.18
C VAL A 279 -8.42 -22.39 -13.35
N LEU A 280 -8.86 -21.15 -13.16
CA LEU A 280 -10.08 -20.81 -12.42
C LEU A 280 -11.20 -20.42 -13.38
N TYR A 281 -12.39 -20.90 -13.06
CA TYR A 281 -13.62 -20.73 -13.81
C TYR A 281 -14.74 -20.43 -12.83
N ARG A 282 -15.68 -19.62 -13.32
CA ARG A 282 -16.70 -18.97 -12.50
C ARG A 282 -17.58 -19.93 -11.70
N LEU A 283 -17.99 -21.06 -12.29
CA LEU A 283 -19.06 -21.88 -11.71
C LEU A 283 -18.55 -22.84 -10.63
N PHE A 284 -17.29 -23.24 -10.71
CA PHE A 284 -16.74 -24.29 -9.85
C PHE A 284 -15.38 -23.96 -9.24
N GLY A 285 -14.81 -22.79 -9.54
CA GLY A 285 -13.44 -22.45 -9.16
C GLY A 285 -12.45 -23.19 -10.05
N GLY A 286 -11.69 -24.15 -9.51
CA GLY A 286 -10.69 -24.88 -10.28
C GLY A 286 -10.37 -26.25 -9.68
N TYR A 287 -9.78 -27.11 -10.51
CA TYR A 287 -9.29 -28.41 -10.07
C TYR A 287 -7.79 -28.37 -9.83
N VAL A 288 -7.33 -28.95 -8.73
CA VAL A 288 -5.90 -29.01 -8.37
C VAL A 288 -5.05 -29.62 -9.51
N ALA A 289 -5.58 -30.58 -10.26
CA ALA A 289 -4.88 -31.17 -11.40
C ALA A 289 -4.60 -30.15 -12.52
N ASP A 290 -5.57 -29.28 -12.85
CA ASP A 290 -5.38 -28.22 -13.84
C ASP A 290 -4.43 -27.13 -13.31
N VAL A 291 -4.48 -26.84 -12.00
CA VAL A 291 -3.55 -25.91 -11.33
C VAL A 291 -2.11 -26.43 -11.37
N VAL A 292 -1.88 -27.69 -11.04
CA VAL A 292 -0.54 -28.32 -11.10
C VAL A 292 -0.02 -28.35 -12.54
N ALA A 293 -0.86 -28.67 -13.52
CA ALA A 293 -0.48 -28.63 -14.93
C ALA A 293 -0.07 -27.22 -15.40
N ALA A 294 -0.77 -26.19 -14.93
CA ALA A 294 -0.41 -24.80 -15.21
C ALA A 294 0.92 -24.38 -14.57
N ILE A 295 1.19 -24.79 -13.32
CA ILE A 295 2.46 -24.51 -12.64
C ILE A 295 3.62 -25.18 -13.40
N ASP A 296 3.47 -26.45 -13.76
CA ASP A 296 4.47 -27.20 -14.53
C ASP A 296 4.76 -26.53 -15.88
N GLN A 297 3.70 -26.20 -16.64
CA GLN A 297 3.85 -25.50 -17.90
C GLN A 297 4.51 -24.13 -17.73
N ALA A 298 4.16 -23.38 -16.68
CA ALA A 298 4.74 -22.06 -16.46
C ALA A 298 6.25 -22.12 -16.19
N VAL A 299 6.70 -23.10 -15.40
CA VAL A 299 8.12 -23.35 -15.17
C VAL A 299 8.82 -23.75 -16.47
N GLN A 300 8.21 -24.66 -17.25
CA GLN A 300 8.75 -25.09 -18.55
C GLN A 300 8.89 -23.91 -19.54
N ASP A 301 7.92 -23.00 -19.52
CA ASP A 301 7.90 -21.82 -20.38
C ASP A 301 8.94 -20.77 -19.97
N GLY A 302 9.49 -20.86 -18.76
CA GLY A 302 10.58 -20.02 -18.27
C GLY A 302 10.12 -18.73 -17.58
N VAL A 303 9.04 -18.78 -16.78
CA VAL A 303 8.65 -17.66 -15.91
C VAL A 303 9.67 -17.46 -14.78
N ASP A 304 9.86 -16.22 -14.32
CA ASP A 304 10.71 -15.90 -13.16
C ASP A 304 9.96 -15.97 -11.83
N ILE A 305 8.70 -15.57 -11.88
CA ILE A 305 7.84 -15.36 -10.72
C ILE A 305 6.49 -15.96 -11.03
N LEU A 306 5.90 -16.65 -10.07
CA LEU A 306 4.51 -17.08 -10.06
C LEU A 306 3.72 -16.27 -9.04
N ASN A 307 2.60 -15.71 -9.48
CA ASN A 307 1.55 -15.19 -8.62
C ASN A 307 0.40 -16.19 -8.56
N LEU A 308 0.09 -16.67 -7.35
CA LEU A 308 -1.04 -17.55 -7.09
C LEU A 308 -2.01 -16.86 -6.13
N SER A 309 -3.11 -16.36 -6.68
CA SER A 309 -4.25 -15.90 -5.90
C SER A 309 -5.28 -17.03 -5.70
N VAL A 310 -4.77 -18.25 -5.55
CA VAL A 310 -5.50 -19.51 -5.39
C VAL A 310 -4.87 -20.33 -4.27
N GLY A 311 -5.68 -21.08 -3.54
CA GLY A 311 -5.26 -22.05 -2.54
C GLY A 311 -6.35 -23.08 -2.29
N PRO A 312 -6.03 -24.21 -1.63
CA PRO A 312 -7.03 -25.18 -1.24
C PRO A 312 -8.01 -24.57 -0.22
N ASN A 313 -9.29 -24.97 -0.27
CA ASN A 313 -10.32 -24.43 0.63
C ASN A 313 -10.21 -24.97 2.07
N SER A 314 -9.37 -25.98 2.29
CA SER A 314 -9.11 -26.59 3.60
C SER A 314 -7.75 -27.30 3.59
N PRO A 315 -7.17 -27.60 4.76
CA PRO A 315 -6.03 -28.52 4.85
C PRO A 315 -6.33 -29.84 4.10
N PRO A 316 -5.32 -30.43 3.42
CA PRO A 316 -5.48 -31.73 2.76
C PRO A 316 -5.89 -32.83 3.76
N THR A 317 -6.88 -33.64 3.39
CA THR A 317 -7.35 -34.78 4.22
C THR A 317 -6.68 -36.11 3.85
N ALA A 318 -6.12 -36.21 2.64
CA ALA A 318 -5.54 -37.43 2.11
C ALA A 318 -4.07 -37.65 2.52
N THR A 319 -3.41 -36.62 3.06
CA THR A 319 -1.98 -36.64 3.41
C THR A 319 -1.83 -36.37 4.90
N ARG A 320 -0.77 -36.91 5.51
CA ARG A 320 -0.53 -36.73 6.95
C ARG A 320 -0.11 -35.31 7.31
N THR A 321 0.42 -34.57 6.34
CA THR A 321 0.82 -33.18 6.53
C THR A 321 0.34 -32.28 5.41
N THR A 322 0.09 -31.01 5.74
CA THR A 322 -0.28 -29.94 4.80
C THR A 322 0.79 -29.66 3.76
N PHE A 323 2.07 -29.95 4.05
CA PHE A 323 3.20 -29.64 3.17
C PHE A 323 3.53 -30.72 2.12
N LEU A 324 2.87 -31.89 2.17
CA LEU A 324 3.19 -33.04 1.32
C LEU A 324 1.98 -33.48 0.49
N ASN A 325 1.55 -32.62 -0.43
CA ASN A 325 0.54 -32.96 -1.43
C ASN A 325 1.00 -32.53 -2.83
N PRO A 326 0.37 -33.01 -3.92
CA PRO A 326 0.84 -32.71 -5.28
C PRO A 326 0.91 -31.22 -5.62
N PHE A 327 0.03 -30.39 -5.06
CA PHE A 327 0.07 -28.94 -5.26
C PHE A 327 1.32 -28.34 -4.62
N ASP A 328 1.56 -28.65 -3.34
CA ASP A 328 2.74 -28.16 -2.61
C ASP A 328 4.06 -28.70 -3.17
N ALA A 329 4.07 -29.95 -3.65
CA ALA A 329 5.22 -30.55 -4.33
C ALA A 329 5.54 -29.87 -5.68
N ALA A 330 4.51 -29.48 -6.44
CA ALA A 330 4.69 -28.69 -7.67
C ALA A 330 5.29 -27.32 -7.36
N LEU A 331 4.83 -26.66 -6.29
CA LEU A 331 5.39 -25.39 -5.83
C LEU A 331 6.85 -25.53 -5.35
N LEU A 332 7.18 -26.59 -4.62
CA LEU A 332 8.56 -26.88 -4.21
C LEU A 332 9.46 -27.08 -5.44
N SER A 333 8.95 -27.76 -6.46
CA SER A 333 9.67 -28.01 -7.72
C SER A 333 9.85 -26.73 -8.53
N ALA A 334 8.86 -25.84 -8.55
CA ALA A 334 9.00 -24.50 -9.17
C ALA A 334 10.09 -23.68 -8.46
N VAL A 335 10.11 -23.69 -7.13
CA VAL A 335 11.16 -23.01 -6.33
C VAL A 335 12.54 -23.62 -6.59
N LYS A 336 12.64 -24.95 -6.70
CA LYS A 336 13.87 -25.65 -7.11
C LYS A 336 14.36 -25.21 -8.49
N ALA A 337 13.44 -24.94 -9.42
CA ALA A 337 13.76 -24.40 -10.75
C ALA A 337 14.15 -22.91 -10.74
N GLY A 338 14.16 -22.26 -9.58
CA GLY A 338 14.55 -20.86 -9.42
C GLY A 338 13.40 -19.87 -9.58
N VAL A 339 12.15 -20.35 -9.60
CA VAL A 339 10.94 -19.51 -9.73
C VAL A 339 10.48 -19.04 -8.36
N PHE A 340 10.36 -17.72 -8.17
CA PHE A 340 9.82 -17.16 -6.94
C PHE A 340 8.29 -17.26 -6.92
N VAL A 341 7.71 -17.63 -5.78
CA VAL A 341 6.27 -17.84 -5.66
C VAL A 341 5.67 -16.90 -4.60
N ALA A 342 4.71 -16.07 -5.01
CA ALA A 342 3.85 -15.30 -4.13
C ALA A 342 2.44 -15.93 -4.10
N GLN A 343 1.95 -16.31 -2.92
CA GLN A 343 0.62 -16.88 -2.75
C GLN A 343 -0.21 -16.08 -1.74
N ALA A 344 -1.48 -15.90 -2.04
CA ALA A 344 -2.45 -15.29 -1.12
C ALA A 344 -2.61 -16.14 0.16
N ALA A 345 -2.66 -15.49 1.34
CA ALA A 345 -2.81 -16.18 2.62
C ALA A 345 -4.21 -16.79 2.85
N GLY A 346 -5.23 -16.27 2.18
CA GLY A 346 -6.64 -16.61 2.39
C GLY A 346 -7.46 -15.45 2.96
N ASN A 347 -8.78 -15.54 2.82
CA ASN A 347 -9.74 -14.50 3.24
C ASN A 347 -10.67 -14.98 4.38
N GLY A 348 -10.24 -15.99 5.15
CA GLY A 348 -11.03 -16.62 6.22
C GLY A 348 -10.86 -15.99 7.60
N GLY A 349 -10.13 -14.87 7.71
CA GLY A 349 -9.88 -14.19 8.97
C GLY A 349 -11.15 -13.58 9.61
N PRO A 350 -11.06 -13.04 10.85
CA PRO A 350 -9.82 -12.79 11.61
C PRO A 350 -9.47 -13.90 12.60
N PHE A 351 -10.16 -15.05 12.57
CA PHE A 351 -9.90 -16.11 13.56
C PHE A 351 -8.54 -16.81 13.32
N PRO A 352 -7.89 -17.32 14.38
CA PRO A 352 -6.64 -18.08 14.24
C PRO A 352 -6.80 -19.32 13.34
N LYS A 353 -5.70 -19.76 12.73
CA LYS A 353 -5.62 -20.99 11.89
C LYS A 353 -6.57 -20.99 10.68
N THR A 354 -6.73 -19.83 10.06
CA THR A 354 -7.59 -19.63 8.88
C THR A 354 -6.81 -19.55 7.57
N LEU A 355 -5.49 -19.74 7.63
CA LEU A 355 -4.60 -19.78 6.48
C LEU A 355 -4.92 -20.95 5.54
N VAL A 356 -4.67 -20.74 4.26
CA VAL A 356 -4.74 -21.77 3.21
C VAL A 356 -3.47 -21.88 2.38
N SER A 357 -2.38 -21.25 2.85
CA SER A 357 -1.07 -21.23 2.24
C SER A 357 -0.03 -21.55 3.31
N PHE A 358 0.43 -22.80 3.30
CA PHE A 358 1.15 -23.41 4.42
C PHE A 358 2.67 -23.48 4.15
N SER A 359 3.07 -23.83 2.93
CA SER A 359 4.45 -24.23 2.63
C SER A 359 5.54 -23.18 2.92
N PRO A 360 6.72 -23.58 3.46
CA PRO A 360 7.79 -22.65 3.81
C PRO A 360 8.55 -22.09 2.59
N TRP A 361 8.55 -22.81 1.45
CA TRP A 361 9.25 -22.43 0.22
C TRP A 361 8.54 -21.34 -0.61
N ILE A 362 7.28 -21.03 -0.27
CA ILE A 362 6.49 -19.96 -0.91
C ILE A 362 6.42 -18.72 -0.01
N THR A 363 6.14 -17.57 -0.62
CA THR A 363 5.88 -16.32 0.12
C THR A 363 4.38 -16.12 0.28
N THR A 364 3.87 -16.34 1.48
CA THR A 364 2.46 -16.21 1.84
C THR A 364 2.14 -14.78 2.26
N VAL A 365 1.19 -14.15 1.58
CA VAL A 365 0.96 -12.71 1.67
C VAL A 365 -0.38 -12.39 2.36
N ALA A 366 -0.31 -11.67 3.47
CA ALA A 366 -1.46 -11.12 4.19
C ALA A 366 -1.95 -9.80 3.56
N ALA A 367 -3.23 -9.50 3.74
CA ALA A 367 -3.87 -8.31 3.21
C ALA A 367 -3.84 -7.17 4.23
N GLY A 368 -3.18 -6.09 3.86
CA GLY A 368 -3.16 -4.82 4.57
C GLY A 368 -4.14 -3.83 3.96
N VAL A 369 -4.65 -2.95 4.80
CA VAL A 369 -5.40 -1.77 4.38
C VAL A 369 -4.44 -0.60 4.24
N ASP A 370 -4.48 0.08 3.10
CA ASP A 370 -3.71 1.29 2.85
C ASP A 370 -4.29 2.51 3.59
N ASP A 371 -3.68 3.67 3.38
CA ASP A 371 -4.09 4.96 3.92
C ASP A 371 -5.32 5.54 3.21
N ARG A 372 -5.85 4.94 2.13
CA ARG A 372 -6.96 5.49 1.34
C ARG A 372 -8.32 5.01 1.86
N ARG A 373 -9.23 5.95 2.12
CA ARG A 373 -10.62 5.67 2.50
C ARG A 373 -11.60 6.51 1.72
N TYR A 374 -12.68 5.88 1.26
CA TYR A 374 -13.84 6.57 0.70
C TYR A 374 -14.92 6.69 1.78
N LYS A 375 -15.10 7.91 2.28
CA LYS A 375 -16.14 8.24 3.24
C LYS A 375 -17.16 9.13 2.56
N ASN A 376 -18.42 8.97 2.95
CA ASN A 376 -19.49 9.86 2.55
C ASN A 376 -20.37 10.20 3.77
N HIS A 377 -21.17 11.25 3.66
CA HIS A 377 -22.06 11.71 4.72
C HIS A 377 -23.47 12.00 4.20
N LEU A 378 -24.46 11.68 5.03
CA LEU A 378 -25.86 12.03 4.85
C LEU A 378 -26.23 13.10 5.88
N THR A 379 -26.65 14.27 5.41
CA THR A 379 -27.14 15.36 6.27
C THR A 379 -28.65 15.33 6.29
N LEU A 380 -29.23 15.04 7.46
CA LEU A 380 -30.67 15.01 7.65
C LEU A 380 -31.25 16.42 7.83
N GLY A 381 -32.54 16.60 7.52
CA GLY A 381 -33.23 17.89 7.66
C GLY A 381 -33.33 18.40 9.10
N ASN A 382 -33.10 17.53 10.09
CA ASN A 382 -32.97 17.91 11.51
C ASN A 382 -31.54 18.35 11.90
N GLY A 383 -30.62 18.46 10.93
CA GLY A 383 -29.22 18.85 11.14
C GLY A 383 -28.28 17.71 11.54
N LYS A 384 -28.79 16.49 11.79
CA LYS A 384 -27.96 15.34 12.16
C LYS A 384 -27.15 14.86 10.95
N LEU A 385 -25.84 14.67 11.18
CA LEU A 385 -24.92 14.14 10.18
C LEU A 385 -24.69 12.64 10.41
N ILE A 386 -24.95 11.82 9.42
CA ILE A 386 -24.73 10.38 9.46
C ILE A 386 -23.56 10.02 8.54
N SER A 387 -22.52 9.41 9.09
CA SER A 387 -21.39 8.90 8.33
C SER A 387 -21.73 7.57 7.65
N GLY A 388 -21.27 7.39 6.42
CA GLY A 388 -21.35 6.13 5.68
C GLY A 388 -20.21 5.97 4.67
N LEU A 389 -20.36 5.00 3.80
CA LEU A 389 -19.48 4.73 2.67
C LEU A 389 -20.18 5.11 1.37
N GLY A 390 -19.45 5.67 0.41
CA GLY A 390 -20.02 5.97 -0.89
C GLY A 390 -19.00 6.61 -1.82
N VAL A 391 -19.04 6.21 -3.09
CA VAL A 391 -18.21 6.78 -4.15
C VAL A 391 -19.15 7.32 -5.22
N SER A 392 -19.74 8.47 -4.91
CA SER A 392 -20.83 9.05 -5.68
C SER A 392 -20.80 10.57 -5.58
N PRO A 393 -21.37 11.28 -6.57
CA PRO A 393 -21.50 12.73 -6.49
C PRO A 393 -22.49 13.15 -5.40
N ALA A 394 -22.38 14.39 -4.93
CA ALA A 394 -23.35 14.98 -4.02
C ALA A 394 -24.74 15.13 -4.66
N THR A 395 -25.78 15.28 -3.83
CA THR A 395 -27.10 15.67 -4.32
C THR A 395 -27.05 16.99 -5.09
N TYR A 396 -27.88 17.11 -6.14
CA TYR A 396 -27.83 18.26 -7.05
C TYR A 396 -27.94 19.59 -6.31
N GLY A 397 -27.00 20.51 -6.60
CA GLY A 397 -26.92 21.83 -5.96
C GLY A 397 -26.63 21.80 -4.46
N ASN A 398 -26.12 20.67 -3.93
CA ASN A 398 -26.00 20.40 -2.49
C ASN A 398 -27.33 20.59 -1.72
N MET A 399 -28.45 20.38 -2.42
CA MET A 399 -29.78 20.53 -1.85
C MET A 399 -30.24 19.25 -1.14
N SER A 400 -31.16 19.44 -0.20
CA SER A 400 -31.86 18.33 0.46
C SER A 400 -33.12 17.95 -0.31
N PHE A 401 -33.40 16.65 -0.36
CA PHE A 401 -34.58 16.07 -1.02
C PHE A 401 -35.38 15.26 0.01
N SER A 402 -36.68 15.09 -0.21
CA SER A 402 -37.49 14.24 0.67
C SER A 402 -36.98 12.79 0.63
N LEU A 403 -37.02 12.10 1.76
CA LEU A 403 -36.77 10.66 1.84
C LEU A 403 -38.07 9.88 1.53
N ILE A 404 -37.93 8.67 0.99
CA ILE A 404 -39.01 7.68 0.86
C ILE A 404 -38.44 6.28 1.06
N SER A 405 -39.04 5.48 1.95
CA SER A 405 -38.66 4.08 2.12
C SER A 405 -39.18 3.23 0.97
N ALA A 406 -38.43 2.19 0.59
CA ALA A 406 -38.88 1.19 -0.36
C ALA A 406 -40.22 0.56 0.06
N ALA A 407 -40.43 0.35 1.36
CA ALA A 407 -41.67 -0.18 1.92
C ALA A 407 -42.89 0.72 1.62
N ASP A 408 -42.76 2.04 1.76
CA ASP A 408 -43.85 2.99 1.49
C ASP A 408 -44.06 3.28 -0.01
N ALA A 409 -43.08 2.91 -0.83
CA ALA A 409 -43.12 2.98 -2.29
C ALA A 409 -43.72 1.74 -2.96
N LEU A 410 -43.97 0.65 -2.23
CA LEU A 410 -44.48 -0.63 -2.77
C LEU A 410 -45.81 -0.49 -3.54
N LEU A 411 -45.92 -1.25 -4.64
CA LEU A 411 -47.18 -1.48 -5.34
C LEU A 411 -47.99 -2.59 -4.63
N GLY A 412 -49.21 -2.25 -4.19
CA GLY A 412 -50.03 -3.04 -3.26
C GLY A 412 -50.53 -4.43 -3.71
N SER A 413 -50.02 -4.99 -4.81
CA SER A 413 -50.42 -6.31 -5.35
C SER A 413 -49.24 -7.25 -5.63
N SER A 414 -48.00 -6.92 -5.25
CA SER A 414 -46.87 -7.82 -5.50
C SER A 414 -46.75 -8.87 -4.39
N ALA A 415 -47.40 -10.02 -4.62
CA ALA A 415 -47.34 -11.19 -3.75
C ALA A 415 -45.93 -11.84 -3.79
N THR A 416 -45.25 -11.75 -2.64
CA THR A 416 -44.46 -12.80 -1.94
C THR A 416 -43.26 -13.50 -2.59
N LYS A 417 -42.83 -13.21 -3.82
CA LYS A 417 -41.64 -13.90 -4.40
C LYS A 417 -40.30 -13.18 -4.22
N TYR A 418 -40.27 -11.85 -4.07
CA TYR A 418 -39.03 -11.06 -4.06
C TYR A 418 -39.07 -9.92 -3.02
N SER A 419 -37.93 -9.64 -2.37
CA SER A 419 -37.77 -8.52 -1.44
C SER A 419 -37.71 -7.19 -2.21
N ALA A 420 -38.71 -6.33 -2.03
CA ALA A 420 -38.66 -4.97 -2.56
C ALA A 420 -37.78 -4.03 -1.73
N LEU A 421 -37.48 -4.41 -0.48
CA LEU A 421 -36.70 -3.60 0.46
C LEU A 421 -35.27 -3.38 -0.02
N ASP A 422 -34.71 -4.34 -0.76
CA ASP A 422 -33.36 -4.25 -1.31
C ASP A 422 -33.27 -3.32 -2.55
N CYS A 423 -34.38 -2.75 -3.03
CA CYS A 423 -34.42 -1.86 -4.20
C CYS A 423 -33.79 -2.44 -5.49
N GLN A 424 -33.83 -3.76 -5.66
CA GLN A 424 -33.20 -4.43 -6.81
C GLN A 424 -34.06 -4.39 -8.09
N ARG A 425 -35.36 -4.08 -7.94
CA ARG A 425 -36.36 -4.21 -9.01
C ARG A 425 -37.27 -2.99 -9.09
N PRO A 426 -37.15 -2.13 -10.11
CA PRO A 426 -37.98 -0.93 -10.23
C PRO A 426 -39.46 -1.23 -10.41
N GLU A 427 -39.82 -2.36 -11.01
CA GLU A 427 -41.20 -2.78 -11.25
C GLU A 427 -42.02 -3.04 -9.97
N LEU A 428 -41.36 -3.18 -8.82
CA LEU A 428 -42.01 -3.35 -7.51
C LEU A 428 -42.36 -2.02 -6.84
N LEU A 429 -41.80 -0.90 -7.33
CA LEU A 429 -41.86 0.41 -6.69
C LEU A 429 -42.68 1.41 -7.52
N ASN A 430 -43.53 2.19 -6.86
CA ASN A 430 -44.34 3.21 -7.50
C ASN A 430 -43.49 4.42 -7.90
N LYS A 431 -43.16 4.50 -9.20
CA LYS A 431 -42.38 5.59 -9.79
C LYS A 431 -42.86 6.99 -9.40
N ARG A 432 -44.18 7.24 -9.36
CA ARG A 432 -44.72 8.57 -9.03
C ARG A 432 -44.45 8.98 -7.58
N LYS A 433 -44.34 8.01 -6.66
CA LYS A 433 -43.98 8.28 -5.27
C LYS A 433 -42.47 8.54 -5.10
N VAL A 434 -41.63 7.87 -5.89
CA VAL A 434 -40.16 7.90 -5.78
C VAL A 434 -39.52 9.08 -6.51
N GLN A 435 -40.10 9.52 -7.62
CA GLN A 435 -39.54 10.57 -8.47
C GLN A 435 -39.21 11.85 -7.67
N GLY A 436 -37.98 12.34 -7.80
CA GLY A 436 -37.48 13.55 -7.12
C GLY A 436 -37.20 13.38 -5.62
N LYS A 437 -37.21 12.16 -5.09
CA LYS A 437 -36.90 11.84 -3.68
C LYS A 437 -35.65 10.99 -3.56
N ILE A 438 -35.08 10.91 -2.36
CA ILE A 438 -34.01 9.96 -2.03
C ILE A 438 -34.66 8.66 -1.57
N LEU A 439 -34.33 7.57 -2.26
CA LEU A 439 -34.88 6.25 -1.99
C LEU A 439 -34.09 5.54 -0.87
N LEU A 440 -34.76 5.21 0.23
CA LEU A 440 -34.19 4.45 1.34
C LEU A 440 -34.45 2.95 1.15
N CYS A 441 -33.36 2.19 1.08
CA CYS A 441 -33.30 0.76 0.81
C CYS A 441 -32.65 0.02 1.97
N GLY A 442 -33.09 -1.22 2.21
CA GLY A 442 -32.48 -2.11 3.19
C GLY A 442 -31.27 -2.86 2.63
N TYR A 443 -30.41 -3.30 3.55
CA TYR A 443 -29.32 -4.24 3.29
C TYR A 443 -29.70 -5.62 3.86
N SER A 444 -29.93 -6.61 2.99
CA SER A 444 -30.25 -7.98 3.38
C SER A 444 -29.14 -8.98 3.06
N PHE A 445 -29.34 -10.25 3.43
CA PHE A 445 -28.45 -11.36 3.06
C PHE A 445 -28.26 -11.52 1.54
N ASN A 446 -29.16 -10.96 0.72
CA ASN A 446 -29.04 -11.01 -0.75
C ASN A 446 -27.77 -10.30 -1.27
N TYR A 447 -27.26 -9.30 -0.54
CA TYR A 447 -25.98 -8.65 -0.86
C TYR A 447 -24.78 -9.55 -0.57
N ILE A 448 -24.89 -10.42 0.45
CA ILE A 448 -23.86 -11.40 0.81
C ILE A 448 -23.86 -12.57 -0.19
N SER A 449 -25.04 -13.02 -0.63
CA SER A 449 -25.16 -14.09 -1.64
C SER A 449 -24.90 -13.65 -3.08
N GLY A 450 -24.61 -12.36 -3.31
CA GLY A 450 -24.35 -11.80 -4.64
C GLY A 450 -25.59 -11.63 -5.53
N THR A 451 -26.80 -11.86 -5.00
CA THR A 451 -28.06 -11.71 -5.74
C THR A 451 -28.63 -10.27 -5.70
N ALA A 452 -28.11 -9.43 -4.82
CA ALA A 452 -28.34 -7.99 -4.76
C ALA A 452 -27.03 -7.21 -4.86
N SER A 453 -27.06 -6.03 -5.49
CA SER A 453 -25.87 -5.18 -5.62
C SER A 453 -26.21 -3.69 -5.53
N ILE A 454 -25.23 -2.88 -5.08
CA ILE A 454 -25.36 -1.42 -5.00
C ILE A 454 -25.48 -0.83 -6.41
N LYS A 455 -24.77 -1.40 -7.39
CA LYS A 455 -24.94 -1.06 -8.81
C LYS A 455 -26.40 -1.18 -9.23
N LYS A 456 -27.07 -2.27 -8.86
CA LYS A 456 -28.47 -2.48 -9.22
C LYS A 456 -29.42 -1.53 -8.48
N VAL A 457 -29.16 -1.22 -7.20
CA VAL A 457 -29.89 -0.15 -6.48
C VAL A 457 -29.80 1.18 -7.22
N SER A 458 -28.59 1.56 -7.63
CA SER A 458 -28.34 2.79 -8.39
C SER A 458 -29.13 2.83 -9.70
N GLN A 459 -29.15 1.72 -10.45
CA GLN A 459 -29.94 1.59 -11.68
C GLN A 459 -31.45 1.71 -11.41
N THR A 460 -31.95 1.05 -10.37
CA THR A 460 -33.35 1.11 -9.94
C THR A 460 -33.74 2.55 -9.60
N ALA A 461 -33.00 3.19 -8.70
CA ALA A 461 -33.22 4.57 -8.27
C ALA A 461 -33.22 5.54 -9.47
N ARG A 462 -32.27 5.41 -10.39
CA ARG A 462 -32.24 6.18 -11.64
C ARG A 462 -33.49 5.97 -12.49
N SER A 463 -33.89 4.72 -12.73
CA SER A 463 -35.05 4.40 -13.58
C SER A 463 -36.37 4.95 -13.03
N LEU A 464 -36.47 5.06 -11.71
CA LEU A 464 -37.60 5.64 -10.98
C LEU A 464 -37.54 7.17 -10.90
N GLY A 465 -36.44 7.80 -11.34
CA GLY A 465 -36.23 9.24 -11.27
C GLY A 465 -35.94 9.76 -9.86
N ALA A 466 -35.38 8.92 -8.98
CA ALA A 466 -34.94 9.33 -7.65
C ALA A 466 -33.81 10.36 -7.72
N ALA A 467 -33.75 11.27 -6.74
CA ALA A 467 -32.67 12.24 -6.58
C ALA A 467 -31.37 11.60 -6.04
N GLY A 468 -31.49 10.41 -5.45
CA GLY A 468 -30.39 9.61 -4.91
C GLY A 468 -30.92 8.39 -4.17
N PHE A 469 -30.05 7.65 -3.51
CA PHE A 469 -30.44 6.50 -2.68
C PHE A 469 -29.59 6.37 -1.41
N VAL A 470 -30.16 5.73 -0.40
CA VAL A 470 -29.49 5.33 0.83
C VAL A 470 -29.69 3.83 1.00
N VAL A 471 -28.62 3.07 1.21
CA VAL A 471 -28.70 1.68 1.64
C VAL A 471 -28.36 1.63 3.13
N ALA A 472 -29.28 1.13 3.94
CA ALA A 472 -29.14 1.11 5.39
C ALA A 472 -29.02 -0.32 5.90
N VAL A 473 -27.96 -0.57 6.70
CA VAL A 473 -27.72 -1.86 7.34
C VAL A 473 -28.47 -1.89 8.67
N GLU A 474 -29.53 -2.68 8.72
CA GLU A 474 -30.35 -2.89 9.93
C GLU A 474 -29.82 -4.02 10.80
N ASN A 475 -29.18 -5.03 10.20
CA ASN A 475 -28.52 -6.13 10.91
C ASN A 475 -27.19 -6.45 10.24
N SER A 476 -26.11 -6.56 11.02
CA SER A 476 -24.81 -7.03 10.54
C SER A 476 -24.62 -8.49 10.86
N TYR A 477 -24.19 -9.29 9.87
CA TYR A 477 -23.80 -10.68 10.10
C TYR A 477 -22.27 -10.78 10.15
N PRO A 478 -21.67 -11.68 10.95
CA PRO A 478 -20.24 -11.96 10.89
C PRO A 478 -19.78 -12.24 9.47
N GLY A 479 -18.72 -11.58 9.03
CA GLY A 479 -18.20 -11.71 7.66
C GLY A 479 -18.87 -10.83 6.61
N THR A 480 -19.84 -9.96 6.99
CA THR A 480 -20.42 -8.98 6.06
C THR A 480 -19.33 -8.01 5.60
N LYS A 481 -19.17 -7.89 4.27
CA LYS A 481 -18.20 -6.99 3.64
C LYS A 481 -18.92 -5.74 3.13
N PHE A 482 -18.47 -4.57 3.58
CA PHE A 482 -18.99 -3.28 3.11
C PHE A 482 -17.95 -2.57 2.26
N ASP A 483 -18.05 -2.76 0.95
CA ASP A 483 -17.18 -2.08 0.00
C ASP A 483 -17.89 -0.83 -0.57
N PRO A 484 -17.19 0.32 -0.65
CA PRO A 484 -17.69 1.46 -1.40
C PRO A 484 -17.82 1.10 -2.89
N VAL A 485 -18.97 1.35 -3.48
CA VAL A 485 -19.23 1.10 -4.90
C VAL A 485 -19.35 2.42 -5.65
N PRO A 486 -18.53 2.66 -6.69
CA PRO A 486 -18.69 3.80 -7.59
C PRO A 486 -20.06 3.77 -8.27
N VAL A 487 -20.81 4.87 -8.19
CA VAL A 487 -22.12 5.00 -8.85
C VAL A 487 -22.30 6.39 -9.45
N SER A 488 -23.12 6.51 -10.49
CA SER A 488 -23.33 7.76 -11.24
C SER A 488 -24.50 8.62 -10.75
N ILE A 489 -25.14 8.26 -9.63
CA ILE A 489 -26.12 9.12 -8.94
C ILE A 489 -25.75 9.20 -7.46
N PRO A 490 -26.21 10.23 -6.72
CA PRO A 490 -25.95 10.34 -5.29
C PRO A 490 -26.38 9.09 -4.53
N GLY A 491 -25.45 8.53 -3.77
CA GLY A 491 -25.62 7.23 -3.13
C GLY A 491 -24.73 7.06 -1.91
N ILE A 492 -25.30 6.53 -0.83
CA ILE A 492 -24.56 6.27 0.42
C ILE A 492 -25.02 4.95 1.05
N LEU A 493 -24.07 4.18 1.57
CA LEU A 493 -24.26 2.97 2.37
C LEU A 493 -23.96 3.30 3.83
N ILE A 494 -24.93 3.11 4.72
CA ILE A 494 -24.77 3.29 6.17
C ILE A 494 -24.59 1.90 6.78
N THR A 495 -23.37 1.63 7.24
CA THR A 495 -22.96 0.31 7.75
C THR A 495 -23.12 0.16 9.26
N ASP A 496 -23.33 1.28 9.96
CA ASP A 496 -23.40 1.35 11.41
C ASP A 496 -24.87 1.22 11.84
N VAL A 497 -25.21 0.12 12.49
CA VAL A 497 -26.60 -0.24 12.84
C VAL A 497 -27.25 0.84 13.71
N SER A 498 -26.53 1.40 14.68
CA SER A 498 -27.07 2.46 15.54
C SER A 498 -27.39 3.73 14.73
N LYS A 499 -26.56 4.07 13.74
CA LYS A 499 -26.83 5.20 12.83
C LYS A 499 -27.96 4.89 11.84
N THR A 500 -28.14 3.63 11.46
CA THR A 500 -29.30 3.20 10.67
C THR A 500 -30.58 3.35 11.46
N GLU A 501 -30.61 2.94 12.73
CA GLU A 501 -31.77 3.12 13.63
C GLU A 501 -32.15 4.61 13.73
N ASP A 502 -31.16 5.48 13.96
CA ASP A 502 -31.35 6.93 13.97
C ASP A 502 -31.99 7.48 12.68
N LEU A 503 -31.58 6.96 11.52
CA LEU A 503 -32.14 7.34 10.22
C LEU A 503 -33.59 6.88 10.07
N ILE A 504 -33.87 5.64 10.45
CA ILE A 504 -35.19 5.02 10.36
C ILE A 504 -36.17 5.71 11.30
N ASP A 505 -35.76 6.03 12.53
CA ASP A 505 -36.57 6.77 13.50
C ASP A 505 -36.88 8.19 13.02
N TYR A 506 -35.89 8.88 12.45
CA TYR A 506 -36.10 10.18 11.81
C TYR A 506 -37.10 10.10 10.65
N TYR A 507 -36.97 9.08 9.78
CA TYR A 507 -37.89 8.87 8.68
C TYR A 507 -39.32 8.60 9.17
N ASN A 508 -39.48 7.70 10.13
CA ASN A 508 -40.78 7.30 10.67
C ASN A 508 -41.50 8.45 11.38
N SER A 509 -40.79 9.17 12.26
CA SER A 509 -41.34 10.33 12.98
C SER A 509 -41.71 11.50 12.06
N SER A 510 -41.06 11.60 10.90
CA SER A 510 -41.30 12.65 9.90
C SER A 510 -42.25 12.23 8.77
N THR A 511 -42.79 11.00 8.81
CA THR A 511 -43.73 10.49 7.80
C THR A 511 -45.15 10.54 8.34
N ILE A 512 -46.04 11.24 7.63
CA ILE A 512 -47.46 11.31 8.00
C ILE A 512 -48.16 10.07 7.46
N ARG A 513 -48.88 9.36 8.33
CA ARG A 513 -49.62 8.13 8.00
C ARG A 513 -51.12 8.31 8.26
N ASP A 514 -51.94 7.64 7.47
CA ASP A 514 -53.38 7.55 7.71
C ASP A 514 -53.72 6.53 8.80
N TRP A 515 -55.01 6.40 9.13
CA TRP A 515 -55.51 5.45 10.13
C TRP A 515 -55.23 3.98 9.79
N ALA A 516 -54.95 3.66 8.53
CA ALA A 516 -54.59 2.32 8.06
C ALA A 516 -53.06 2.12 7.96
N GLY A 517 -52.26 3.08 8.45
CA GLY A 517 -50.80 3.03 8.47
C GLY A 517 -50.13 3.41 7.15
N ARG A 518 -50.88 3.84 6.13
CA ARG A 518 -50.32 4.18 4.81
C ARG A 518 -49.73 5.58 4.82
N ALA A 519 -48.51 5.73 4.30
CA ALA A 519 -47.86 7.03 4.18
C ALA A 519 -48.62 7.95 3.20
N THR A 520 -49.03 9.12 3.68
CA THR A 520 -49.76 10.16 2.91
C THR A 520 -48.88 11.37 2.61
N ALA A 521 -47.86 11.66 3.42
CA ALA A 521 -46.87 12.70 3.14
C ALA A 521 -45.48 12.38 3.73
N PHE A 522 -44.43 12.77 3.01
CA PHE A 522 -43.03 12.52 3.36
C PHE A 522 -42.32 13.84 3.68
N LYS A 523 -42.19 14.19 4.98
CA LYS A 523 -41.53 15.44 5.41
C LYS A 523 -40.05 15.27 5.74
N ALA A 524 -39.60 14.03 5.96
CA ALA A 524 -38.19 13.74 6.18
C ALA A 524 -37.37 14.20 4.96
N THR A 525 -36.28 14.94 5.17
CA THR A 525 -35.39 15.38 4.08
C THR A 525 -33.96 15.01 4.38
N ALA A 526 -33.15 14.82 3.34
CA ALA A 526 -31.72 14.62 3.49
C ALA A 526 -30.95 15.10 2.26
N GLY A 527 -29.67 15.43 2.44
CA GLY A 527 -28.71 15.67 1.37
C GLY A 527 -27.54 14.69 1.49
N ILE A 528 -27.05 14.17 0.36
CA ILE A 528 -25.88 13.27 0.31
C ILE A 528 -24.68 14.11 -0.10
N ALA A 529 -23.59 14.02 0.65
CA ALA A 529 -22.36 14.73 0.36
C ALA A 529 -21.58 14.08 -0.81
N ASP A 530 -20.54 14.77 -1.26
CA ASP A 530 -19.65 14.24 -2.30
C ASP A 530 -18.73 13.16 -1.70
N GLY A 531 -18.76 11.97 -2.29
CA GLY A 531 -17.94 10.82 -1.92
C GLY A 531 -16.87 10.46 -2.96
N LEU A 532 -16.69 11.25 -4.02
CA LEU A 532 -15.77 10.92 -5.12
C LEU A 532 -14.30 11.04 -4.72
N ALA A 533 -13.98 11.91 -3.76
CA ALA A 533 -12.62 12.14 -3.30
C ALA A 533 -12.26 11.24 -2.10
N PRO A 534 -11.13 10.51 -2.15
CA PRO A 534 -10.68 9.75 -0.99
C PRO A 534 -10.03 10.65 0.07
N THR A 535 -10.10 10.22 1.32
CA THR A 535 -9.31 10.77 2.44
C THR A 535 -8.11 9.87 2.73
N LEU A 536 -6.94 10.47 3.01
CA LEU A 536 -5.73 9.75 3.38
C LEU A 536 -5.48 9.81 4.89
N TYR A 537 -5.05 8.69 5.50
CA TYR A 537 -4.81 8.57 6.95
C TYR A 537 -3.44 7.98 7.27
N ASN A 538 -2.74 8.52 8.27
CA ASN A 538 -1.41 8.02 8.66
C ASN A 538 -1.44 6.71 9.47
N SER A 539 -2.61 6.24 9.89
CA SER A 539 -2.76 5.01 10.69
C SER A 539 -2.67 3.72 9.87
N ALA A 540 -2.02 3.76 8.70
CA ALA A 540 -1.88 2.65 7.77
C ALA A 540 -0.40 2.26 7.57
N PRO A 541 -0.10 0.99 7.27
CA PRO A 541 -1.06 -0.08 7.01
C PRO A 541 -1.67 -0.69 8.29
N GLN A 542 -2.85 -1.30 8.13
CA GLN A 542 -3.51 -2.12 9.15
C GLN A 542 -3.82 -3.49 8.57
N VAL A 543 -3.75 -4.57 9.34
CA VAL A 543 -4.14 -5.89 8.83
C VAL A 543 -5.66 -5.92 8.64
N ALA A 544 -6.10 -6.24 7.42
CA ALA A 544 -7.51 -6.26 7.05
C ALA A 544 -8.25 -7.38 7.78
N LEU A 545 -9.51 -7.12 8.17
CA LEU A 545 -10.33 -8.03 8.97
C LEU A 545 -10.41 -9.45 8.37
N PHE A 546 -10.63 -9.54 7.07
CA PHE A 546 -10.76 -10.81 6.34
C PHE A 546 -9.43 -11.56 6.15
N SER A 547 -8.27 -10.91 6.31
CA SER A 547 -6.98 -11.56 6.05
C SER A 547 -6.84 -12.78 6.96
N SER A 548 -6.57 -13.95 6.40
CA SER A 548 -6.36 -15.18 7.17
C SER A 548 -5.18 -15.05 8.14
N ARG A 549 -5.29 -15.72 9.29
CA ARG A 549 -4.34 -15.63 10.42
C ARG A 549 -3.68 -16.96 10.73
N GLY A 550 -2.43 -16.88 11.17
CA GLY A 550 -1.73 -18.01 11.79
C GLY A 550 -2.32 -18.41 13.16
N PRO A 551 -1.69 -19.35 13.89
CA PRO A 551 -0.51 -20.13 13.49
C PRO A 551 -0.72 -20.97 12.23
N ASP A 552 0.39 -21.35 11.58
CA ASP A 552 0.36 -22.34 10.51
C ASP A 552 -0.03 -23.72 11.07
N VAL A 553 -0.65 -24.57 10.24
CA VAL A 553 -1.12 -25.90 10.64
C VAL A 553 -0.39 -26.99 9.88
N LYS A 554 0.07 -28.02 10.59
CA LYS A 554 0.83 -29.12 9.99
C LYS A 554 -0.05 -30.22 9.42
N ASP A 555 -1.32 -30.33 9.81
CA ASP A 555 -2.24 -31.41 9.41
C ASP A 555 -3.73 -31.00 9.46
N PHE A 556 -4.62 -31.90 9.02
CA PHE A 556 -6.07 -31.69 9.01
C PHE A 556 -6.71 -31.64 10.41
N SER A 557 -5.97 -32.03 11.45
CA SER A 557 -6.39 -31.92 12.86
C SER A 557 -6.02 -30.55 13.46
N PHE A 558 -5.59 -29.59 12.62
CA PHE A 558 -5.23 -28.23 13.00
C PHE A 558 -4.13 -28.17 14.07
N GLN A 559 -3.22 -29.15 14.08
CA GLN A 559 -2.04 -29.09 14.94
C GLN A 559 -1.07 -28.01 14.44
N ASP A 560 -0.41 -27.32 15.37
CA ASP A 560 0.47 -26.20 15.03
C ASP A 560 1.74 -26.68 14.33
N ALA A 561 2.18 -25.95 13.31
CA ALA A 561 3.45 -26.15 12.65
C ALA A 561 4.55 -25.25 13.23
N ASP A 562 5.80 -25.70 13.15
CA ASP A 562 7.00 -24.94 13.54
C ASP A 562 7.47 -24.01 12.38
N VAL A 563 6.53 -23.42 11.65
CA VAL A 563 6.75 -22.45 10.58
C VAL A 563 5.82 -21.26 10.80
N LEU A 564 6.35 -20.04 10.73
CA LEU A 564 5.54 -18.83 10.89
C LEU A 564 4.80 -18.53 9.59
N LYS A 565 3.49 -18.31 9.67
CA LYS A 565 2.67 -17.78 8.59
C LYS A 565 1.65 -16.76 9.13
N PRO A 566 1.25 -15.75 8.32
CA PRO A 566 1.76 -15.42 6.98
C PRO A 566 3.22 -14.93 7.00
N ASP A 567 3.88 -14.78 5.85
CA ASP A 567 5.28 -14.33 5.80
C ASP A 567 5.38 -12.79 5.82
N ILE A 568 4.48 -12.09 5.12
CA ILE A 568 4.56 -10.63 4.92
C ILE A 568 3.17 -10.02 4.68
N LEU A 569 3.03 -8.72 4.97
CA LEU A 569 1.82 -7.92 4.73
C LEU A 569 2.00 -6.97 3.53
N ALA A 570 1.01 -6.93 2.63
CA ALA A 570 0.98 -6.01 1.49
C ALA A 570 -0.43 -5.43 1.27
N PRO A 571 -0.59 -4.30 0.55
CA PRO A 571 -1.91 -3.71 0.29
C PRO A 571 -2.85 -4.71 -0.40
N GLY A 572 -4.02 -4.96 0.19
CA GLY A 572 -5.00 -5.91 -0.33
C GLY A 572 -6.45 -5.51 -0.09
N ASN A 573 -6.73 -4.30 0.38
CA ASN A 573 -8.08 -3.82 0.65
C ASN A 573 -8.42 -2.61 -0.23
N LEU A 574 -9.51 -2.69 -1.01
CA LEU A 574 -10.01 -1.64 -1.90
C LEU A 574 -8.97 -1.17 -2.92
N ILE A 575 -8.43 -2.13 -3.67
CA ILE A 575 -7.39 -1.93 -4.66
C ILE A 575 -8.03 -1.72 -6.03
N TRP A 576 -7.72 -0.58 -6.66
CA TRP A 576 -8.11 -0.26 -8.03
C TRP A 576 -7.20 -0.96 -9.03
N ALA A 577 -7.77 -1.78 -9.91
CA ALA A 577 -7.04 -2.39 -11.02
C ALA A 577 -7.97 -2.70 -12.20
N ALA A 578 -7.39 -3.24 -13.28
CA ALA A 578 -8.13 -3.64 -14.47
C ALA A 578 -9.22 -4.66 -14.12
N TRP A 579 -10.33 -4.61 -14.84
CA TRP A 579 -11.41 -5.59 -14.74
C TRP A 579 -11.84 -6.00 -16.14
N ALA A 580 -12.19 -7.27 -16.29
CA ALA A 580 -12.73 -7.76 -17.54
C ALA A 580 -14.21 -7.31 -17.63
N PRO A 581 -14.67 -6.66 -18.74
CA PRO A 581 -16.06 -6.22 -18.84
C PRO A 581 -17.08 -7.37 -18.79
N ASN A 582 -16.69 -8.57 -19.22
CA ASN A 582 -17.43 -9.82 -19.07
C ASN A 582 -17.25 -10.47 -17.70
N GLY A 583 -16.39 -9.92 -16.84
CA GLY A 583 -16.14 -10.39 -15.48
C GLY A 583 -17.36 -10.18 -14.59
N THR A 584 -17.78 -11.24 -13.92
CA THR A 584 -19.01 -11.28 -13.13
C THR A 584 -18.80 -11.73 -11.69
N ASP A 585 -17.55 -11.95 -11.25
CA ASP A 585 -17.23 -12.31 -9.86
C ASP A 585 -17.72 -11.25 -8.88
N GLU A 586 -17.58 -9.97 -9.25
CA GLU A 586 -18.12 -8.85 -8.50
C GLU A 586 -19.28 -8.19 -9.27
N SER A 587 -20.51 -8.46 -8.81
CA SER A 587 -21.75 -7.97 -9.41
C SER A 587 -21.81 -6.44 -9.56
N ASN A 588 -21.10 -5.71 -8.70
CA ASN A 588 -21.01 -4.24 -8.77
C ASN A 588 -20.17 -3.73 -9.95
N TYR A 589 -19.31 -4.56 -10.55
CA TYR A 589 -18.41 -4.18 -11.65
C TYR A 589 -18.70 -4.89 -12.98
N ALA A 590 -19.77 -5.69 -13.06
CA ALA A 590 -20.16 -6.34 -14.31
C ALA A 590 -20.35 -5.31 -15.44
N GLY A 591 -19.62 -5.43 -16.55
CA GLY A 591 -19.62 -4.47 -17.66
C GLY A 591 -18.68 -3.27 -17.49
N GLU A 592 -17.92 -3.18 -16.40
CA GLU A 592 -16.94 -2.12 -16.15
C GLU A 592 -15.52 -2.58 -16.52
N GLY A 593 -14.66 -1.65 -16.94
CA GLY A 593 -13.25 -1.95 -17.26
C GLY A 593 -12.30 -1.87 -16.05
N PHE A 594 -12.77 -1.36 -14.91
CA PHE A 594 -12.00 -1.27 -13.68
C PHE A 594 -12.86 -1.71 -12.51
N ALA A 595 -12.20 -2.24 -11.47
CA ALA A 595 -12.84 -2.62 -10.23
C ALA A 595 -11.97 -2.23 -9.03
N MET A 596 -12.64 -1.91 -7.93
CA MET A 596 -12.03 -1.72 -6.62
C MET A 596 -12.38 -2.91 -5.74
N VAL A 597 -11.43 -3.83 -5.57
CA VAL A 597 -11.64 -5.15 -4.94
C VAL A 597 -10.71 -5.32 -3.74
N SER A 598 -11.14 -6.14 -2.79
CA SER A 598 -10.39 -6.48 -1.57
C SER A 598 -10.20 -7.98 -1.46
N GLY A 599 -9.00 -8.42 -1.08
CA GLY A 599 -8.63 -9.80 -0.85
C GLY A 599 -7.12 -9.95 -0.66
N THR A 600 -6.68 -11.04 -0.03
CA THR A 600 -5.26 -11.46 -0.08
C THR A 600 -4.82 -11.76 -1.53
N SER A 601 -5.77 -12.07 -2.41
CA SER A 601 -5.60 -12.12 -3.86
C SER A 601 -5.08 -10.83 -4.49
N MET A 602 -5.34 -9.67 -3.88
CA MET A 602 -4.80 -8.38 -4.33
C MET A 602 -3.46 -8.07 -3.65
N ALA A 603 -3.18 -8.66 -2.49
CA ALA A 603 -1.90 -8.48 -1.79
C ALA A 603 -0.76 -9.29 -2.42
N ALA A 604 -1.02 -10.55 -2.82
CA ALA A 604 -0.05 -11.40 -3.50
C ALA A 604 0.60 -10.75 -4.74
N PRO A 605 -0.16 -10.14 -5.69
CA PRO A 605 0.43 -9.53 -6.88
C PRO A 605 1.24 -8.26 -6.57
N HIS A 606 1.01 -7.58 -5.44
CA HIS A 606 1.94 -6.52 -5.00
C HIS A 606 3.33 -7.11 -4.73
N ILE A 607 3.39 -8.22 -3.97
CA ILE A 607 4.65 -8.92 -3.68
C ILE A 607 5.27 -9.51 -4.94
N ALA A 608 4.48 -10.10 -5.84
CA ALA A 608 4.99 -10.61 -7.12
C ALA A 608 5.64 -9.50 -7.97
N GLY A 609 4.99 -8.33 -8.07
CA GLY A 609 5.56 -7.19 -8.80
C GLY A 609 6.80 -6.59 -8.12
N ILE A 610 6.83 -6.50 -6.78
CA ILE A 610 8.03 -6.04 -6.05
C ILE A 610 9.18 -7.05 -6.21
N ALA A 611 8.88 -8.35 -6.15
CA ALA A 611 9.85 -9.41 -6.40
C ALA A 611 10.43 -9.32 -7.82
N ALA A 612 9.65 -8.87 -8.81
CA ALA A 612 10.14 -8.64 -10.16
C ALA A 612 11.18 -7.51 -10.21
N LEU A 613 10.98 -6.43 -9.44
CA LEU A 613 11.97 -5.35 -9.32
C LEU A 613 13.24 -5.84 -8.61
N ILE A 614 13.11 -6.67 -7.57
CA ILE A 614 14.25 -7.27 -6.88
C ILE A 614 15.01 -8.21 -7.82
N LYS A 615 14.30 -9.07 -8.58
CA LYS A 615 14.88 -10.00 -9.55
C LYS A 615 15.58 -9.27 -10.69
N GLN A 616 15.01 -8.15 -11.16
CA GLN A 616 15.63 -7.30 -12.17
C GLN A 616 16.98 -6.75 -11.67
N LYS A 617 17.02 -6.24 -10.43
CA LYS A 617 18.26 -5.73 -9.83
C LYS A 617 19.25 -6.86 -9.51
N ASN A 618 18.75 -8.02 -9.09
CA ASN A 618 19.53 -9.17 -8.66
C ASN A 618 19.15 -10.46 -9.41
N PRO A 619 19.51 -10.61 -10.70
CA PRO A 619 19.03 -11.72 -11.54
C PRO A 619 19.41 -13.12 -11.04
N LYS A 620 20.52 -13.22 -10.28
CA LYS A 620 21.07 -14.48 -9.77
C LYS A 620 20.52 -14.88 -8.40
N TRP A 621 19.74 -14.01 -7.73
CA TRP A 621 19.18 -14.37 -6.43
C TRP A 621 18.20 -15.53 -6.55
N SER A 622 18.28 -16.43 -5.57
CA SER A 622 17.35 -17.54 -5.40
C SER A 622 15.97 -17.01 -4.98
N PRO A 623 14.90 -17.81 -5.13
CA PRO A 623 13.60 -17.49 -4.55
C PRO A 623 13.66 -17.20 -3.04
N SER A 624 14.46 -17.97 -2.28
CA SER A 624 14.59 -17.79 -0.83
C SER A 624 15.35 -16.51 -0.47
N ALA A 625 16.35 -16.09 -1.26
CA ALA A 625 17.04 -14.81 -1.06
C ALA A 625 16.09 -13.62 -1.31
N ILE A 626 15.25 -13.67 -2.35
CA ILE A 626 14.22 -12.66 -2.61
C ILE A 626 13.19 -12.62 -1.48
N LYS A 627 12.69 -13.79 -1.05
CA LYS A 627 11.80 -13.92 0.12
C LYS A 627 12.44 -13.33 1.37
N SER A 628 13.72 -13.62 1.60
CA SER A 628 14.48 -13.08 2.72
C SER A 628 14.57 -11.58 2.69
N ALA A 629 14.95 -10.99 1.56
CA ALA A 629 15.05 -9.54 1.42
C ALA A 629 13.72 -8.85 1.74
N LEU A 630 12.61 -9.39 1.25
CA LEU A 630 11.27 -8.87 1.53
C LEU A 630 10.93 -8.93 3.03
N MET A 631 11.22 -10.05 3.69
CA MET A 631 10.88 -10.30 5.09
C MET A 631 11.77 -9.53 6.08
N THR A 632 13.09 -9.56 5.90
CA THR A 632 14.04 -8.96 6.86
C THR A 632 13.98 -7.44 6.88
N THR A 633 13.50 -6.82 5.79
CA THR A 633 13.38 -5.36 5.68
C THR A 633 11.95 -4.84 5.86
N ALA A 634 11.00 -5.70 6.24
CA ALA A 634 9.61 -5.31 6.44
C ALA A 634 9.46 -4.30 7.59
N ASN A 635 8.52 -3.36 7.45
CA ASN A 635 8.21 -2.38 8.47
C ASN A 635 7.22 -2.97 9.49
N THR A 636 7.56 -2.88 10.78
CA THR A 636 6.68 -3.26 11.89
C THR A 636 5.86 -2.10 12.44
N LEU A 637 6.00 -0.92 11.83
CA LEU A 637 5.32 0.32 12.20
C LEU A 637 4.44 0.83 11.04
N ASP A 638 3.38 1.56 11.39
CA ASP A 638 2.56 2.33 10.46
C ASP A 638 3.23 3.66 10.08
N LYS A 639 2.64 4.41 9.14
CA LYS A 639 3.14 5.74 8.73
C LYS A 639 3.14 6.78 9.85
N GLY A 640 2.36 6.55 10.92
CA GLY A 640 2.35 7.35 12.14
C GLY A 640 3.39 6.92 13.16
N SER A 641 4.28 5.98 12.83
CA SER A 641 5.29 5.40 13.72
C SER A 641 4.71 4.62 14.91
N HIS A 642 3.47 4.13 14.79
CA HIS A 642 2.87 3.24 15.79
C HIS A 642 3.06 1.78 15.37
N PRO A 643 3.08 0.82 16.32
CA PRO A 643 3.04 -0.60 15.98
C PRO A 643 1.84 -0.92 15.08
N LEU A 644 2.06 -1.79 14.08
CA LEU A 644 0.98 -2.24 13.21
C LEU A 644 -0.22 -2.76 14.02
N ARG A 645 -1.41 -2.50 13.51
CA ARG A 645 -2.68 -2.89 14.13
C ARG A 645 -3.43 -3.86 13.23
N ALA A 646 -4.18 -4.77 13.86
CA ALA A 646 -5.04 -5.73 13.18
C ALA A 646 -6.50 -5.41 13.45
N GLN A 647 -7.33 -5.46 12.41
CA GLN A 647 -8.78 -5.44 12.57
C GLN A 647 -9.26 -6.78 13.13
N GLN A 648 -10.10 -6.75 14.16
CA GLN A 648 -10.70 -7.92 14.82
C GLN A 648 -12.18 -7.66 15.18
N TYR A 649 -12.95 -8.72 15.44
CA TYR A 649 -14.29 -8.60 16.02
C TYR A 649 -14.22 -8.58 17.56
N THR A 650 -15.07 -7.79 18.20
CA THR A 650 -15.35 -7.91 19.63
C THR A 650 -16.36 -9.03 19.89
N ALA A 651 -16.60 -9.36 21.16
CA ALA A 651 -17.70 -10.23 21.58
C ALA A 651 -19.09 -9.70 21.17
N SER A 652 -19.21 -8.39 20.88
CA SER A 652 -20.41 -7.75 20.35
C SER A 652 -20.40 -7.64 18.81
N GLU A 653 -19.53 -8.40 18.13
CA GLU A 653 -19.38 -8.45 16.67
C GLU A 653 -19.01 -7.10 16.00
N MET A 654 -18.56 -6.13 16.77
CA MET A 654 -18.08 -4.85 16.26
C MET A 654 -16.61 -4.93 15.88
N MET A 655 -16.24 -4.31 14.75
CA MET A 655 -14.84 -4.21 14.36
C MET A 655 -14.08 -3.31 15.33
N THR A 656 -12.95 -3.81 15.86
CA THR A 656 -11.99 -3.06 16.67
C THR A 656 -10.57 -3.25 16.15
N LEU A 657 -9.64 -2.46 16.67
CA LEU A 657 -8.22 -2.52 16.30
C LEU A 657 -7.40 -3.03 17.47
N SER A 658 -6.79 -4.20 17.33
CA SER A 658 -5.81 -4.76 18.26
C SER A 658 -4.39 -4.54 17.76
N ARG A 659 -3.37 -4.79 18.59
CA ARG A 659 -1.98 -4.80 18.15
C ARG A 659 -1.77 -6.02 17.25
N ALA A 660 -1.18 -5.82 16.07
CA ALA A 660 -0.87 -6.91 15.16
C ALA A 660 0.28 -7.76 15.73
N THR A 661 0.14 -9.07 15.57
CA THR A 661 1.13 -10.09 15.91
C THR A 661 1.76 -10.65 14.64
N PRO A 662 2.88 -11.37 14.74
CA PRO A 662 3.44 -12.13 13.63
C PRO A 662 2.45 -13.10 12.95
N PHE A 663 1.43 -13.62 13.65
CA PHE A 663 0.37 -14.43 13.02
C PHE A 663 -0.63 -13.61 12.20
N ASP A 664 -0.61 -12.28 12.33
CA ASP A 664 -1.44 -11.37 11.55
C ASP A 664 -0.72 -10.83 10.31
N CYS A 665 0.57 -10.49 10.45
CA CYS A 665 1.33 -9.76 9.42
C CYS A 665 2.70 -10.36 9.06
N GLY A 666 3.07 -11.51 9.61
CA GLY A 666 4.39 -12.10 9.43
C GLY A 666 5.49 -11.17 9.93
N SER A 667 6.51 -10.94 9.09
CA SER A 667 7.60 -10.01 9.38
C SER A 667 7.17 -8.54 9.41
N GLY A 668 6.00 -8.20 8.86
CA GLY A 668 5.48 -6.82 8.82
C GLY A 668 5.04 -6.38 7.43
N ALA A 669 4.83 -5.08 7.26
CA ALA A 669 4.46 -4.47 5.99
C ALA A 669 5.65 -4.36 5.03
N VAL A 670 5.47 -4.76 3.77
CA VAL A 670 6.54 -4.73 2.77
C VAL A 670 7.15 -3.34 2.61
N ASN A 671 8.48 -3.27 2.55
CA ASN A 671 9.25 -2.07 2.25
C ASN A 671 10.09 -2.30 0.98
N PRO A 672 9.56 -1.96 -0.20
CA PRO A 672 10.24 -2.25 -1.47
C PRO A 672 11.62 -1.61 -1.59
N LYS A 673 11.79 -0.39 -1.08
CA LYS A 673 13.07 0.34 -1.14
C LYS A 673 14.15 -0.40 -0.35
N ALA A 674 13.84 -0.79 0.89
CA ALA A 674 14.80 -1.51 1.72
C ALA A 674 15.08 -2.93 1.19
N ALA A 675 14.07 -3.60 0.62
CA ALA A 675 14.22 -4.95 0.07
C ALA A 675 15.14 -5.02 -1.16
N LEU A 676 15.41 -3.90 -1.84
CA LEU A 676 16.40 -3.85 -2.93
C LEU A 676 17.85 -3.97 -2.44
N ASP A 677 18.11 -3.67 -1.18
CA ASP A 677 19.43 -3.72 -0.56
C ASP A 677 19.30 -4.10 0.94
N PRO A 678 19.04 -5.39 1.23
CA PRO A 678 18.77 -5.85 2.58
C PRO A 678 20.05 -6.02 3.43
N GLY A 679 21.24 -5.89 2.84
CA GLY A 679 22.55 -6.18 3.45
C GLY A 679 22.81 -7.67 3.66
N LEU A 680 21.92 -8.36 4.38
CA LEU A 680 21.96 -9.80 4.64
C LEU A 680 20.72 -10.52 4.11
N VAL A 681 20.91 -11.75 3.64
CA VAL A 681 19.83 -12.69 3.32
C VAL A 681 20.03 -14.03 4.05
N LEU A 682 18.91 -14.66 4.41
CA LEU A 682 18.85 -16.05 4.84
C LEU A 682 18.39 -16.90 3.66
N ASP A 683 19.36 -17.49 2.97
CA ASP A 683 19.10 -18.33 1.80
C ASP A 683 18.84 -19.78 2.24
N ALA A 684 17.90 -20.43 1.56
CA ALA A 684 17.54 -21.82 1.79
C ALA A 684 17.52 -22.55 0.43
N THR A 685 18.16 -23.71 0.41
CA THR A 685 18.27 -24.56 -0.78
C THR A 685 17.14 -25.58 -0.84
N HIS A 686 16.99 -26.25 -1.98
CA HIS A 686 16.06 -27.38 -2.10
C HIS A 686 16.32 -28.47 -1.05
N GLU A 687 17.59 -28.76 -0.75
CA GLU A 687 17.97 -29.76 0.26
C GLU A 687 17.58 -29.35 1.69
N ASP A 688 17.56 -28.04 1.98
CA ASP A 688 17.07 -27.54 3.26
C ASP A 688 15.56 -27.78 3.42
N TYR A 689 14.78 -27.63 2.33
CA TYR A 689 13.36 -27.94 2.34
C TYR A 689 13.08 -29.45 2.43
N ILE A 690 13.87 -30.30 1.76
CA ILE A 690 13.78 -31.75 1.95
C ILE A 690 14.11 -32.13 3.39
N THR A 691 15.16 -31.55 3.95
CA THR A 691 15.55 -31.75 5.35
C THR A 691 14.45 -31.31 6.32
N PHE A 692 13.79 -30.18 6.04
CA PHE A 692 12.60 -29.74 6.77
C PHE A 692 11.50 -30.81 6.73
N LEU A 693 11.11 -31.28 5.56
CA LEU A 693 10.06 -32.30 5.39
C LEU A 693 10.40 -33.59 6.16
N CYS A 694 11.64 -34.04 6.09
CA CYS A 694 12.15 -35.22 6.80
C CYS A 694 12.23 -35.04 8.32
N SER A 695 12.20 -33.80 8.82
CA SER A 695 12.26 -33.48 10.25
C SER A 695 10.89 -33.34 10.92
N ILE A 696 9.81 -33.31 10.13
CA ILE A 696 8.44 -33.20 10.65
C ILE A 696 8.09 -34.50 11.41
N PRO A 697 7.62 -34.40 12.67
CA PRO A 697 7.17 -35.57 13.42
C PRO A 697 6.08 -36.34 12.67
N ASP A 698 6.13 -37.67 12.76
CA ASP A 698 5.10 -38.59 12.22
C ASP A 698 4.98 -38.68 10.68
N VAL A 699 5.82 -37.93 9.94
CA VAL A 699 5.96 -38.02 8.48
C VAL A 699 6.87 -39.18 8.09
N ASN A 700 6.42 -40.01 7.13
CA ASN A 700 7.21 -41.14 6.64
C ASN A 700 8.24 -40.69 5.60
N GLN A 701 9.49 -41.10 5.75
CA GLN A 701 10.56 -40.75 4.81
C GLN A 701 10.30 -41.27 3.38
N SER A 702 9.61 -42.41 3.25
CA SER A 702 9.21 -42.91 1.92
C SER A 702 8.14 -42.04 1.26
N GLU A 703 7.26 -41.41 2.04
CA GLU A 703 6.25 -40.45 1.55
C GLU A 703 6.92 -39.19 1.00
N VAL A 704 7.92 -38.66 1.72
CA VAL A 704 8.75 -37.54 1.24
C VAL A 704 9.43 -37.91 -0.08
N SER A 705 10.06 -39.08 -0.16
CA SER A 705 10.73 -39.52 -1.40
C SER A 705 9.76 -39.69 -2.58
N ASN A 706 8.56 -40.20 -2.32
CA ASN A 706 7.55 -40.44 -3.36
C ASN A 706 6.95 -39.14 -3.90
N ILE A 707 6.75 -38.14 -3.05
CA ILE A 707 6.04 -36.89 -3.41
C ILE A 707 7.03 -35.79 -3.83
N ALA A 708 8.10 -35.58 -3.08
CA ALA A 708 9.09 -34.53 -3.35
C ALA A 708 10.21 -34.98 -4.30
N GLY A 709 10.29 -36.28 -4.63
CA GLY A 709 11.27 -36.84 -5.56
C GLY A 709 12.70 -36.92 -5.01
N SER A 710 12.90 -36.64 -3.72
CA SER A 710 14.21 -36.65 -3.04
C SER A 710 14.13 -37.42 -1.74
N ALA A 711 15.08 -38.34 -1.51
CA ALA A 711 15.12 -39.15 -0.30
C ALA A 711 15.69 -38.39 0.90
N CYS A 712 15.17 -38.70 2.10
CA CYS A 712 15.74 -38.21 3.34
C CYS A 712 17.17 -38.74 3.53
N ASN A 713 18.14 -37.83 3.64
CA ASN A 713 19.55 -38.20 3.82
C ASN A 713 19.90 -38.33 5.32
N SER A 714 21.10 -38.83 5.61
CA SER A 714 21.58 -38.95 6.99
C SER A 714 21.68 -37.59 7.72
N ASN A 715 21.84 -36.49 6.99
CA ASN A 715 21.96 -35.14 7.55
C ASN A 715 20.62 -34.61 8.11
N SER A 716 19.50 -35.23 7.74
CA SER A 716 18.19 -34.94 8.33
C SER A 716 18.01 -35.54 9.72
N LYS A 717 18.85 -36.49 10.14
CA LYS A 717 18.75 -37.09 11.49
C LYS A 717 19.07 -36.05 12.57
N GLY A 718 18.13 -35.87 13.49
CA GLY A 718 18.28 -34.95 14.63
C GLY A 718 17.94 -33.48 14.31
N ARG A 719 17.63 -33.16 13.04
CA ARG A 719 17.10 -31.85 12.66
C ARG A 719 15.66 -31.69 13.12
N ARG A 720 15.24 -30.45 13.32
CA ARG A 720 13.88 -30.04 13.66
C ARG A 720 13.32 -29.11 12.59
N PRO A 721 11.99 -29.01 12.42
CA PRO A 721 11.43 -28.17 11.37
C PRO A 721 11.82 -26.68 11.54
N PHE A 722 11.93 -26.20 12.79
CA PHE A 722 12.40 -24.83 13.08
C PHE A 722 13.88 -24.57 12.75
N ASP A 723 14.68 -25.58 12.41
CA ASP A 723 16.08 -25.41 11.96
C ASP A 723 16.19 -24.87 10.53
N LEU A 724 15.09 -24.84 9.78
CA LEU A 724 15.05 -24.32 8.42
C LEU A 724 15.57 -22.86 8.39
N ASN A 725 16.50 -22.56 7.49
CA ASN A 725 17.18 -21.27 7.40
C ASN A 725 16.31 -20.18 6.74
N ILE A 726 15.16 -19.88 7.34
CA ILE A 726 14.23 -18.85 6.89
C ILE A 726 14.22 -17.64 7.84
N PRO A 727 13.77 -16.45 7.39
CA PRO A 727 13.77 -15.19 8.13
C PRO A 727 12.74 -15.09 9.26
N SER A 728 12.36 -16.23 9.84
CA SER A 728 11.45 -16.32 10.98
C SER A 728 11.78 -17.56 11.82
N ILE A 729 11.40 -17.52 13.08
CA ILE A 729 11.50 -18.65 14.00
C ILE A 729 10.12 -18.87 14.61
N ALA A 730 9.57 -20.07 14.43
CA ALA A 730 8.35 -20.51 15.08
C ALA A 730 8.62 -21.83 15.81
N ILE A 731 8.25 -21.90 17.08
CA ILE A 731 8.32 -23.11 17.90
C ILE A 731 6.96 -23.26 18.54
N SER A 732 6.15 -24.18 18.02
CA SER A 732 4.79 -24.47 18.46
C SER A 732 4.71 -24.85 19.93
N GLN A 733 5.69 -25.63 20.41
CA GLN A 733 5.77 -26.09 21.80
C GLN A 733 7.18 -25.88 22.37
N LEU A 734 7.46 -24.69 22.89
CA LEU A 734 8.72 -24.42 23.58
C LEU A 734 8.74 -25.05 24.99
N ARG A 735 9.57 -26.08 25.18
CA ARG A 735 9.82 -26.72 26.48
C ARG A 735 11.29 -26.63 26.84
N GLY A 736 11.60 -26.06 28.00
CA GLY A 736 12.98 -25.84 28.43
C GLY A 736 13.71 -24.90 27.47
N THR A 737 14.92 -25.27 27.08
CA THR A 737 15.76 -24.52 26.14
C THR A 737 15.81 -25.20 24.79
N VAL A 738 15.54 -24.45 23.73
CA VAL A 738 15.75 -24.86 22.33
C VAL A 738 16.86 -23.99 21.75
N THR A 739 17.84 -24.63 21.11
CA THR A 739 18.93 -23.96 20.42
C THR A 739 18.87 -24.30 18.94
N LEU A 740 18.94 -23.29 18.09
CA LEU A 740 18.94 -23.44 16.63
C LEU A 740 20.00 -22.54 15.99
N LYS A 741 20.28 -22.80 14.72
CA LYS A 741 21.27 -22.05 13.93
C LYS A 741 20.58 -21.33 12.78
N ARG A 742 21.10 -20.14 12.45
CA ARG A 742 20.76 -19.39 11.23
C ARG A 742 22.04 -19.01 10.52
N THR A 743 22.04 -19.13 9.20
CA THR A 743 23.14 -18.73 8.35
C THR A 743 22.71 -17.50 7.57
N VAL A 744 23.43 -16.40 7.80
CA VAL A 744 23.23 -15.14 7.08
C VAL A 744 24.33 -14.98 6.03
N THR A 745 23.96 -14.54 4.84
CA THR A 745 24.87 -14.32 3.72
C THR A 745 24.84 -12.83 3.34
N SER A 746 26.01 -12.22 3.18
CA SER A 746 26.11 -10.84 2.72
C SER A 746 25.75 -10.74 1.24
N VAL A 747 24.89 -9.79 0.91
CA VAL A 747 24.61 -9.34 -0.46
C VAL A 747 25.19 -7.96 -0.75
N SER A 748 25.94 -7.40 0.21
CA SER A 748 26.69 -6.16 0.05
C SER A 748 28.02 -6.43 -0.68
N ASP A 749 28.47 -5.43 -1.43
CA ASP A 749 29.81 -5.39 -2.04
C ASP A 749 30.89 -4.94 -1.04
N GLU A 750 30.49 -4.55 0.17
CA GLU A 750 31.38 -4.10 1.24
C GLU A 750 31.42 -5.08 2.42
N THR A 751 32.52 -5.03 3.18
CA THR A 751 32.61 -5.74 4.46
C THR A 751 31.81 -4.99 5.51
N GLU A 752 30.83 -5.66 6.12
CA GLU A 752 29.93 -5.04 7.08
C GLU A 752 29.93 -5.80 8.40
N THR A 753 29.84 -5.04 9.51
CA THR A 753 29.70 -5.61 10.84
C THR A 753 28.29 -5.34 11.36
N TYR A 754 27.58 -6.41 11.72
CA TYR A 754 26.21 -6.35 12.19
C TYR A 754 26.17 -6.57 13.69
N THR A 755 25.61 -5.61 14.43
CA THR A 755 25.27 -5.78 15.85
C THR A 755 23.88 -6.39 15.97
N ILE A 756 23.75 -7.41 16.81
CA ILE A 756 22.50 -8.15 17.01
C ILE A 756 21.80 -7.61 18.26
N MET A 757 20.56 -7.18 18.08
CA MET A 757 19.66 -6.76 19.15
C MET A 757 18.50 -7.75 19.25
N THR A 758 18.08 -8.08 20.47
CA THR A 758 16.96 -8.97 20.71
C THR A 758 15.90 -8.30 21.57
N ARG A 759 14.62 -8.60 21.31
CA ARG A 759 13.51 -8.20 22.17
C ARG A 759 12.55 -9.38 22.30
N MET A 760 12.26 -9.78 23.53
CA MET A 760 11.34 -10.87 23.84
C MET A 760 10.61 -10.56 25.15
N PRO A 761 9.32 -10.91 25.29
CA PRO A 761 8.62 -10.87 26.57
C PRO A 761 9.34 -11.70 27.64
N PRO A 762 9.28 -11.31 28.93
CA PRO A 762 10.09 -11.90 30.01
C PRO A 762 9.84 -13.40 30.25
N GLU A 763 8.71 -13.93 29.77
CA GLU A 763 8.34 -15.35 29.84
C GLU A 763 9.25 -16.24 29.01
N VAL A 764 9.96 -15.69 28.02
CA VAL A 764 10.92 -16.41 27.18
C VAL A 764 12.24 -15.65 27.10
N ALA A 765 13.34 -16.30 27.49
CA ALA A 765 14.68 -15.75 27.26
C ALA A 765 15.08 -15.97 25.79
N LEU A 766 15.59 -14.92 25.14
CA LEU A 766 16.12 -14.97 23.78
C LEU A 766 17.58 -14.48 23.76
N GLU A 767 18.49 -15.39 23.44
CA GLU A 767 19.94 -15.15 23.40
C GLU A 767 20.48 -15.49 22.01
N VAL A 768 21.38 -14.64 21.48
CA VAL A 768 22.00 -14.86 20.17
C VAL A 768 23.52 -14.72 20.30
N THR A 769 24.24 -15.70 19.74
CA THR A 769 25.70 -15.79 19.80
C THR A 769 26.30 -15.96 18.40
N PRO A 770 27.32 -15.17 18.02
CA PRO A 770 27.90 -14.04 18.76
C PRO A 770 26.98 -12.79 18.73
N PRO A 771 27.18 -11.81 19.65
CA PRO A 771 26.34 -10.58 19.69
C PRO A 771 26.61 -9.60 18.55
N ALA A 772 27.71 -9.78 17.82
CA ALA A 772 27.99 -9.06 16.58
C ALA A 772 28.73 -9.97 15.60
N VAL A 773 28.53 -9.75 14.31
CA VAL A 773 29.08 -10.57 13.23
C VAL A 773 29.62 -9.69 12.10
N THR A 774 30.89 -9.86 11.75
CA THR A 774 31.47 -9.27 10.53
C THR A 774 31.35 -10.25 9.37
N VAL A 775 30.72 -9.79 8.29
CA VAL A 775 30.46 -10.56 7.08
C VAL A 775 31.17 -9.88 5.91
N LEU A 776 32.03 -10.64 5.21
CA LEU A 776 32.70 -10.18 3.99
C LEU A 776 31.69 -10.22 2.82
N PRO A 777 31.94 -9.47 1.73
CA PRO A 777 31.12 -9.53 0.52
C PRO A 777 30.90 -10.97 0.04
N GLY A 778 29.64 -11.35 -0.17
CA GLY A 778 29.25 -12.71 -0.60
C GLY A 778 29.52 -13.84 0.40
N ALA A 779 30.11 -13.57 1.56
CA ALA A 779 30.40 -14.59 2.56
C ALA A 779 29.18 -14.87 3.45
N SER A 780 29.17 -16.07 4.06
CA SER A 780 28.16 -16.47 5.02
C SER A 780 28.72 -16.57 6.43
N ARG A 781 27.89 -16.29 7.43
CA ARG A 781 28.18 -16.45 8.86
C ARG A 781 27.02 -17.12 9.56
N GLU A 782 27.34 -17.98 10.53
CA GLU A 782 26.36 -18.67 11.35
C GLU A 782 26.14 -17.89 12.66
N VAL A 783 24.88 -17.77 13.06
CA VAL A 783 24.47 -17.28 14.38
C VAL A 783 23.66 -18.37 15.08
N THR A 784 23.93 -18.56 16.37
CA THR A 784 23.20 -19.50 17.21
C THR A 784 22.17 -18.74 18.02
N VAL A 785 20.92 -19.19 17.98
CA VAL A 785 19.80 -18.61 18.72
C VAL A 785 19.34 -19.61 19.78
N ALA A 786 19.27 -19.18 21.04
CA ALA A 786 18.73 -19.96 22.14
C ALA A 786 17.46 -19.30 22.68
N LEU A 787 16.38 -20.08 22.74
CA LEU A 787 15.08 -19.72 23.29
C LEU A 787 14.81 -20.58 24.52
N THR A 788 14.62 -19.95 25.69
CA THR A 788 14.37 -20.66 26.95
C THR A 788 13.05 -20.23 27.57
N ALA A 789 12.12 -21.18 27.74
CA ALA A 789 10.88 -20.94 28.47
C ALA A 789 11.17 -20.71 29.96
N ARG A 790 10.93 -19.49 30.45
CA ARG A 790 11.07 -19.12 31.88
C ARG A 790 9.78 -19.33 32.66
N SER A 791 8.63 -19.16 32.00
CA SER A 791 7.31 -19.43 32.56
C SER A 791 6.40 -20.08 31.51
N VAL A 792 5.49 -20.95 31.97
CA VAL A 792 4.51 -21.62 31.10
C VAL A 792 3.22 -20.80 31.14
N THR A 793 2.90 -20.10 30.06
CA THR A 793 1.71 -19.25 29.94
C THR A 793 0.53 -19.93 29.26
N GLY A 794 0.78 -21.01 28.50
CA GLY A 794 -0.22 -21.61 27.63
C GLY A 794 -0.60 -20.74 26.42
N THR A 795 0.15 -19.67 26.15
CA THR A 795 -0.07 -18.72 25.06
C THR A 795 1.23 -18.48 24.27
N TYR A 796 1.11 -17.95 23.06
CA TYR A 796 2.26 -17.59 22.24
C TYR A 796 2.93 -16.30 22.73
N SER A 797 4.27 -16.30 22.74
CA SER A 797 5.11 -15.11 22.98
C SER A 797 5.81 -14.70 21.69
N PHE A 798 5.84 -13.41 21.41
CA PHE A 798 6.41 -12.86 20.17
C PHE A 798 7.59 -11.93 20.45
N GLY A 799 8.69 -12.16 19.74
CA GLY A 799 9.90 -11.35 19.84
C GLY A 799 10.50 -11.02 18.48
N GLU A 800 11.64 -10.35 18.51
CA GLU A 800 12.40 -9.94 17.32
C GLU A 800 13.90 -10.11 17.57
N ILE A 801 14.61 -10.47 16.50
CA ILE A 801 16.07 -10.39 16.38
C ILE A 801 16.33 -9.37 15.27
N ALA A 802 17.00 -8.27 15.59
CA ALA A 802 17.35 -7.23 14.64
C ALA A 802 18.88 -7.20 14.46
N MET A 803 19.32 -7.35 13.22
CA MET A 803 20.73 -7.19 12.84
C MET A 803 20.91 -5.80 12.22
N LYS A 804 21.66 -4.94 12.88
CA LYS A 804 21.90 -3.56 12.40
C LYS A 804 23.35 -3.40 11.98
N VAL A 805 23.56 -2.86 10.79
CA VAL A 805 24.90 -2.47 10.33
C VAL A 805 25.47 -1.45 11.32
N SER A 806 26.66 -1.74 11.82
CA SER A 806 27.46 -0.87 12.67
C SER A 806 28.72 -0.48 11.88
N GLY A 807 29.20 0.75 12.07
CA GLY A 807 30.49 1.16 11.52
C GLY A 807 30.50 1.72 10.09
N ARG A 808 29.36 2.09 9.48
CA ARG A 808 29.37 2.98 8.28
C ARG A 808 29.70 4.42 8.67
N ILE A 809 30.86 4.61 9.30
CA ILE A 809 31.32 5.89 9.86
C ILE A 809 31.42 6.94 8.75
N ALA A 810 31.91 6.55 7.56
CA ALA A 810 32.00 7.43 6.40
C ALA A 810 30.62 7.97 5.99
N THR A 811 29.60 7.10 5.89
CA THR A 811 28.23 7.51 5.57
C THR A 811 27.60 8.34 6.69
N ALA A 812 27.82 7.97 7.96
CA ALA A 812 27.33 8.73 9.10
C ALA A 812 27.96 10.14 9.13
N ARG A 813 29.25 10.24 8.79
CA ARG A 813 29.94 11.52 8.64
C ARG A 813 29.40 12.32 7.48
N GLN A 814 29.23 11.71 6.31
CA GLN A 814 28.66 12.34 5.12
C GLN A 814 27.26 12.90 5.41
N LEU A 815 26.37 12.11 5.99
CA LEU A 815 25.02 12.56 6.37
C LEU A 815 25.06 13.68 7.41
N PHE A 816 25.99 13.61 8.37
CA PHE A 816 26.20 14.66 9.35
C PHE A 816 26.68 15.97 8.71
N ASP A 817 27.52 15.87 7.68
CA ASP A 817 28.03 16.99 6.90
C ASP A 817 26.94 17.65 6.06
N GLU A 818 26.13 16.83 5.38
CA GLU A 818 25.00 17.23 4.54
C GLU A 818 23.80 17.76 5.38
N THR A 819 23.80 17.57 6.70
CA THR A 819 22.70 18.06 7.55
C THR A 819 22.85 19.58 7.80
N PRO A 820 21.90 20.42 7.33
CA PRO A 820 22.04 21.89 7.36
C PRO A 820 22.07 22.48 8.77
N ARG A 821 21.49 21.79 9.76
CA ARG A 821 21.48 22.23 11.16
C ARG A 821 21.79 21.05 12.08
N ARG A 822 22.96 21.11 12.72
CA ARG A 822 23.45 20.08 13.64
C ARG A 822 23.07 20.47 15.06
N ASP A 823 22.14 19.72 15.66
CA ASP A 823 21.75 19.91 17.05
C ASP A 823 22.58 19.02 17.99
N VAL A 824 22.44 19.24 19.30
CA VAL A 824 23.17 18.48 20.33
C VAL A 824 22.96 16.94 20.18
N PRO A 825 21.75 16.42 19.94
CA PRO A 825 21.54 15.01 19.63
C PRO A 825 22.36 14.49 18.43
N LEU A 826 22.41 15.23 17.31
CA LEU A 826 23.13 14.80 16.11
C LEU A 826 24.65 14.79 16.34
N TRP A 827 25.18 15.82 17.01
CA TRP A 827 26.58 15.86 17.43
C TRP A 827 26.92 14.69 18.36
N ASN A 828 26.06 14.44 19.35
CA ASN A 828 26.21 13.31 20.26
C ASN A 828 26.20 11.97 19.53
N ALA A 829 25.31 11.80 18.56
CA ALA A 829 25.24 10.59 17.75
C ALA A 829 26.57 10.33 17.02
N LEU A 830 27.17 11.35 16.41
CA LEU A 830 28.44 11.21 15.70
C LEU A 830 29.64 10.97 16.66
N VAL A 831 29.71 11.71 17.78
CA VAL A 831 30.73 11.51 18.83
C VAL A 831 30.64 10.10 19.40
N SER A 832 29.44 9.64 19.77
CA SER A 832 29.21 8.28 20.25
C SER A 832 29.55 7.25 19.19
N THR A 833 29.24 7.50 17.91
CA THR A 833 29.56 6.58 16.81
C THR A 833 31.06 6.39 16.68
N TYR A 834 31.86 7.46 16.66
CA TYR A 834 33.32 7.36 16.61
C TYR A 834 33.90 6.68 17.86
N ALA A 835 33.40 7.03 19.06
CA ALA A 835 33.87 6.44 20.31
C ALA A 835 33.58 4.93 20.39
N LEU A 836 32.36 4.50 20.00
CA LEU A 836 31.96 3.09 20.03
C LEU A 836 32.60 2.26 18.91
N SER A 837 32.95 2.89 17.79
CA SER A 837 33.54 2.20 16.63
C SER A 837 35.07 2.16 16.66
N GLY A 838 35.71 2.42 17.81
CA GLY A 838 37.16 2.34 17.96
C GLY A 838 37.96 3.46 17.29
N HIS A 839 37.32 4.63 17.06
CA HIS A 839 37.94 5.83 16.48
C HIS A 839 38.00 6.97 17.51
N PRO A 840 38.71 6.80 18.64
CA PRO A 840 38.63 7.71 19.78
C PRO A 840 39.22 9.10 19.50
N ARG A 841 40.16 9.21 18.53
CA ARG A 841 40.70 10.50 18.09
C ARG A 841 39.65 11.33 17.34
N ASP A 842 38.89 10.68 16.47
CA ASP A 842 37.83 11.33 15.70
C ASP A 842 36.64 11.71 16.59
N ALA A 843 36.37 10.93 17.64
CA ALA A 843 35.38 11.29 18.67
C ALA A 843 35.76 12.59 19.39
N LEU A 844 37.03 12.73 19.81
CA LEU A 844 37.56 13.95 20.45
C LEU A 844 37.59 15.15 19.50
N ALA A 845 37.96 14.92 18.23
CA ALA A 845 37.94 15.94 17.20
C ALA A 845 36.51 16.44 16.93
N THR A 846 35.55 15.53 16.84
CA THR A 846 34.13 15.84 16.64
C THR A 846 33.54 16.60 17.83
N ALA A 847 33.87 16.22 19.07
CA ALA A 847 33.45 16.95 20.26
C ALA A 847 34.07 18.35 20.36
N SER A 848 35.31 18.50 19.90
CA SER A 848 35.97 19.81 19.79
C SER A 848 35.29 20.67 18.74
N ALA A 849 34.90 20.09 17.60
CA ALA A 849 34.14 20.77 16.56
C ALA A 849 32.76 21.20 17.06
N MET A 850 32.04 20.32 17.77
CA MET A 850 30.77 20.65 18.43
C MET A 850 30.88 21.88 19.34
N SER A 851 31.98 21.98 20.11
CA SER A 851 32.19 23.07 21.06
C SER A 851 32.62 24.39 20.39
N ARG A 852 33.02 24.35 19.12
CA ARG A 852 33.42 25.50 18.30
C ARG A 852 32.36 25.88 17.27
N ASP A 853 31.28 25.13 17.18
CA ASP A 853 30.20 25.36 16.24
C ASP A 853 29.36 26.57 16.68
N ASP A 854 29.07 27.46 15.73
CA ASP A 854 28.42 28.76 15.99
C ASP A 854 26.95 28.63 16.43
N THR A 855 26.38 27.42 16.42
CA THR A 855 25.01 27.14 16.88
C THR A 855 24.85 27.10 18.41
N GLY A 856 25.96 27.20 19.16
CA GLY A 856 25.95 27.22 20.63
C GLY A 856 25.74 25.85 21.28
N CYS A 857 25.91 24.76 20.52
CA CYS A 857 25.86 23.40 21.04
C CYS A 857 26.99 23.16 22.08
N ARG A 858 26.66 22.52 23.21
CA ARG A 858 27.63 22.20 24.26
C ARG A 858 27.60 20.73 24.62
N LEU A 859 28.74 20.21 25.04
CA LEU A 859 28.84 18.85 25.56
C LEU A 859 27.90 18.68 26.76
N ASN A 860 27.08 17.64 26.70
CA ASN A 860 26.17 17.23 27.78
C ASN A 860 26.58 15.85 28.30
N SER A 861 25.77 15.25 29.18
CA SER A 861 26.13 13.97 29.80
C SER A 861 26.37 12.85 28.79
N VAL A 862 25.63 12.79 27.68
CA VAL A 862 25.80 11.78 26.63
C VAL A 862 27.15 11.95 25.91
N SER A 863 27.53 13.18 25.56
CA SER A 863 28.83 13.47 24.94
C SER A 863 29.96 13.12 25.89
N VAL A 864 29.84 13.51 27.17
CA VAL A 864 30.87 13.25 28.19
C VAL A 864 31.06 11.75 28.41
N THR A 865 29.98 10.97 28.60
CA THR A 865 30.08 9.51 28.75
C THR A 865 30.79 8.84 27.58
N SER A 866 30.50 9.28 26.35
CA SER A 866 31.14 8.75 25.14
C SER A 866 32.62 9.13 25.06
N LEU A 867 32.98 10.36 25.44
CA LEU A 867 34.35 10.85 25.41
C LEU A 867 35.22 10.24 26.53
N LEU A 868 34.67 9.96 27.71
CA LEU A 868 35.39 9.23 28.76
C LEU A 868 35.74 7.81 28.28
N SER A 869 34.82 7.14 27.59
CA SER A 869 35.12 5.85 26.94
C SER A 869 36.23 5.98 25.89
N ALA A 870 36.20 7.02 25.06
CA ALA A 870 37.26 7.29 24.07
C ALA A 870 38.63 7.57 24.74
N CYS A 871 38.66 8.29 25.86
CA CYS A 871 39.87 8.54 26.63
C CYS A 871 40.45 7.26 27.25
N ALA A 872 39.60 6.36 27.75
CA ALA A 872 40.00 5.05 28.24
C ALA A 872 40.64 4.21 27.12
N GLN A 873 40.03 4.20 25.92
CA GLN A 873 40.57 3.51 24.74
C GLN A 873 41.95 4.06 24.32
N LEU A 874 42.15 5.37 24.42
CA LEU A 874 43.44 6.03 24.15
C LEU A 874 44.47 5.87 25.27
N ARG A 875 44.08 5.37 26.44
CA ARG A 875 44.90 5.34 27.67
C ARG A 875 45.47 6.71 28.04
N SER A 876 44.73 7.78 27.76
CA SER A 876 45.19 9.17 28.01
C SER A 876 44.66 9.70 29.33
N SER A 877 45.50 9.65 30.37
CA SER A 877 45.16 10.15 31.71
C SER A 877 45.03 11.68 31.77
N VAL A 878 45.66 12.41 30.86
CA VAL A 878 45.57 13.87 30.77
C VAL A 878 44.20 14.30 30.25
N LEU A 879 43.77 13.75 29.12
CA LEU A 879 42.46 14.06 28.53
C LEU A 879 41.31 13.58 29.42
N GLY A 880 41.46 12.42 30.07
CA GLY A 880 40.50 11.93 31.05
C GLY A 880 40.31 12.89 32.25
N ARG A 881 41.41 13.48 32.77
CA ARG A 881 41.35 14.47 33.85
C ARG A 881 40.70 15.79 33.41
N GLU A 882 40.95 16.24 32.19
CA GLU A 882 40.32 17.44 31.63
C GLU A 882 38.81 17.27 31.45
N LEU A 883 38.38 16.14 30.87
CA LEU A 883 36.96 15.79 30.71
C LEU A 883 36.25 15.58 32.05
N HIS A 884 36.92 14.97 33.03
CA HIS A 884 36.41 14.87 34.40
C HIS A 884 36.23 16.26 35.03
N GLY A 885 37.21 17.16 34.88
CA GLY A 885 37.11 18.54 35.33
C GLY A 885 36.03 19.36 34.59
N TYR A 886 35.73 19.04 33.33
CA TYR A 886 34.61 19.64 32.60
C TYR A 886 33.27 19.11 33.14
N ALA A 887 33.14 17.79 33.33
CA ALA A 887 31.93 17.14 33.81
C ALA A 887 31.50 17.65 35.18
N THR A 888 32.44 17.77 36.12
CA THR A 888 32.17 18.27 37.49
C THR A 888 31.72 19.73 37.53
N ARG A 889 32.09 20.54 36.53
CA ARG A 889 31.75 21.97 36.46
C ARG A 889 30.49 22.26 35.65
N ASN A 890 30.15 21.42 34.68
CA ASN A 890 29.15 21.76 33.65
C ASN A 890 28.02 20.73 33.50
N VAL A 891 28.08 19.57 34.16
CA VAL A 891 27.06 18.51 34.09
C VAL A 891 26.42 18.34 35.48
N PRO A 892 25.08 18.16 35.58
CA PRO A 892 24.42 17.99 36.89
C PRO A 892 25.02 16.83 37.69
N VAL A 893 25.24 17.06 38.99
CA VAL A 893 26.05 16.24 39.92
C VAL A 893 25.49 14.82 40.18
N LEU A 894 24.37 14.43 39.58
CA LEU A 894 23.66 13.15 39.85
C LEU A 894 23.41 12.28 38.60
N ASP A 895 24.10 12.52 37.48
CA ASP A 895 23.96 11.69 36.27
C ASP A 895 24.69 10.34 36.43
N LEU A 896 23.93 9.28 36.81
CA LEU A 896 24.44 7.92 37.05
C LEU A 896 25.31 7.37 35.90
N PRO A 897 24.89 7.49 34.62
CA PRO A 897 25.72 7.14 33.46
C PRO A 897 27.11 7.80 33.44
N VAL A 898 27.22 9.07 33.83
CA VAL A 898 28.51 9.79 33.87
C VAL A 898 29.38 9.27 35.02
N LEU A 899 28.78 9.03 36.19
CA LEU A 899 29.48 8.46 37.34
C LEU A 899 30.00 7.04 37.03
N ASN A 900 29.20 6.19 36.40
CA ASN A 900 29.61 4.86 35.99
C ASN A 900 30.74 4.90 34.94
N ALA A 901 30.68 5.85 34.01
CA ALA A 901 31.73 6.04 33.00
C ALA A 901 33.06 6.51 33.61
N LEU A 902 33.01 7.36 34.65
CA LEU A 902 34.20 7.79 35.39
C LEU A 902 34.84 6.66 36.20
N VAL A 903 34.04 5.74 36.75
CA VAL A 903 34.53 4.55 37.46
C VAL A 903 35.14 3.52 36.51
N ASN A 904 34.64 3.45 35.27
CA ASN A 904 35.14 2.53 34.24
C ASN A 904 36.39 3.05 33.50
N MET A 905 36.76 4.32 33.66
CA MET A 905 37.99 4.91 33.12
C MET A 905 39.18 4.61 34.02
#